data_AF-A0A8S0XQI9-F1
#
_entry.id   AF-A0A8S0XQI9-F1
#
_cell.length_a   1.000
_cell.length_b   1.000
_cell.length_c   1.000
_cell.angle_alpha   90.00
_cell.angle_beta   90.00
_cell.angle_gamma   90.00
#
_symmetry.space_group_name_H-M   'P 1'
#
loop_
_entity.id
_entity.type
_entity.pdbx_description
1 polymer ?
#
loop_
_entity_poly.entity_id
_entity_poly.type
_entity_poly.pdbx_seq_one_letter_code
_entity_poly.pdbx_strand_id
1 'polypeptide(L)'
;MPDVHSIGLGGGSRVRVDEETGVTVGPDSVGHFLSRDAVVFGGSELTTTDIAVRSGSVILGDQSKVLHLSEELVDAARSRIKHLLENVVDRMKTSQEDCDVLLVGGGSVIAPQSLRGVKNIIVPKHHEVANAVGAAIASVSGEIDTIEILEGRDLTEVVNEMKKRAMERAAVMGATRESVRIVDVKVLPVHYVTNQATRIVVRAVGELSQDTLPQLPSTTSEIFEDEKEQENREAIIHKPVVQDQVDYATYRPKIVDDLWILSETDLFFIMEGCGILGTGGGGSPYPSYLACRQILRDGGSISIIDHTSLNDDDFVVRGGFMGSPSVCSEKITSGEHLRVAGLELGKYCGITKFAATLSDEIGGGNGMQSLQTARYYGVPSLDGDLMGRAYPMLNQMLPAVYDRPNSLVPCSLNDGDGNTVILATVKNDRFVEAIMRIVTTEFGSSAALCLSPLAVRDARDFGVTRSQSQAWWLGRAISICRQTNNMKGIPDAILKLQNGACLFVGKIIDVRREVRAGFTWGEVRIARLREDELENTDGGPSASGTNEDPSTTMLIPFQNENLCAYLDYEDGSRKIVASVPDLITILDSQSGSHLGTPEYTYGLRVTVIVLAGHPLWRTEAGLKVGGPAAFAFGLQHEYTPIGDYIEPCSVIHEYRE
;
A
#
# COMPACT_ATOMS: atom_id res chain seq x y z
N MET A 1 6.89 4.64 -15.15
CA MET A 1 5.83 5.27 -15.95
C MET A 1 5.54 6.65 -15.38
N PRO A 2 5.18 7.65 -16.19
CA PRO A 2 4.66 8.91 -15.66
C PRO A 2 3.38 8.63 -14.86
N ASP A 3 3.23 9.31 -13.73
CA ASP A 3 2.02 9.24 -12.93
C ASP A 3 0.95 10.11 -13.58
N VAL A 4 -0.20 9.52 -13.90
CA VAL A 4 -1.29 10.17 -14.64
C VAL A 4 -2.59 9.96 -13.89
N HIS A 5 -3.15 11.06 -13.38
CA HIS A 5 -4.46 11.04 -12.72
C HIS A 5 -5.53 11.55 -13.69
N SER A 6 -6.56 10.73 -13.94
CA SER A 6 -7.65 11.06 -14.87
C SER A 6 -8.94 11.39 -14.13
N ILE A 7 -9.61 12.46 -14.54
CA ILE A 7 -10.97 12.82 -14.08
C ILE A 7 -11.91 13.01 -15.27
N GLY A 8 -13.20 12.72 -15.07
CA GLY A 8 -14.26 12.86 -16.08
C GLY A 8 -14.71 14.30 -16.32
N LEU A 9 -13.76 15.20 -16.59
CA LEU A 9 -14.01 16.63 -16.76
C LEU A 9 -13.41 17.13 -18.08
N GLY A 10 -14.26 17.67 -18.96
CA GLY A 10 -13.87 18.32 -20.21
C GLY A 10 -15.00 19.19 -20.74
N GLY A 11 -14.85 19.79 -21.93
CA GLY A 11 -15.86 20.69 -22.51
C GLY A 11 -17.22 20.04 -22.79
N GLY A 12 -17.24 18.73 -23.05
CA GLY A 12 -18.47 17.96 -23.25
C GLY A 12 -19.07 17.36 -21.99
N SER A 13 -18.47 17.58 -20.81
CA SER A 13 -19.04 17.07 -19.55
C SER A 13 -20.42 17.65 -19.32
N ARG A 14 -21.39 16.78 -19.04
CA ARG A 14 -22.78 17.18 -18.85
C ARG A 14 -22.96 17.90 -17.51
N VAL A 15 -23.78 18.94 -17.50
CA VAL A 15 -24.13 19.71 -16.31
C VAL A 15 -25.59 19.46 -15.99
N ARG A 16 -25.88 19.00 -14.77
CA ARG A 16 -27.25 18.72 -14.32
C ARG A 16 -27.56 19.51 -13.05
N VAL A 17 -28.83 19.87 -12.91
CA VAL A 17 -29.38 20.48 -11.71
C VAL A 17 -30.28 19.47 -11.05
N ASP A 18 -29.98 19.15 -9.79
CA ASP A 18 -30.78 18.28 -8.94
C ASP A 18 -31.30 19.10 -7.76
N GLU A 19 -32.56 18.89 -7.39
CA GLU A 19 -33.21 19.58 -6.27
C GLU A 19 -32.63 19.14 -4.91
N GLU A 20 -32.06 17.93 -4.81
CA GLU A 20 -31.47 17.40 -3.57
C GLU A 20 -29.94 17.57 -3.49
N THR A 21 -29.22 17.46 -4.61
CA THR A 21 -27.74 17.44 -4.64
C THR A 21 -27.09 18.69 -5.24
N GLY A 22 -27.89 19.65 -5.73
CA GLY A 22 -27.40 20.87 -6.35
C GLY A 22 -26.87 20.65 -7.78
N VAL A 23 -25.84 21.41 -8.17
CA VAL A 23 -25.28 21.37 -9.54
C VAL A 23 -24.17 20.33 -9.64
N THR A 24 -24.34 19.37 -10.55
CA THR A 24 -23.37 18.30 -10.82
C THR A 24 -22.73 18.47 -12.21
N VAL A 25 -21.47 18.06 -12.34
CA VAL A 25 -20.67 18.17 -13.57
C VAL A 25 -19.96 16.85 -13.87
N GLY A 26 -20.30 16.21 -15.00
CA GLY A 26 -19.78 14.90 -15.37
C GLY A 26 -20.24 13.76 -14.43
N PRO A 27 -19.59 12.58 -14.47
CA PRO A 27 -18.41 12.23 -15.26
C PRO A 27 -18.71 11.91 -16.74
N ASP A 28 -19.98 11.78 -17.11
CA ASP A 28 -20.40 11.49 -18.48
C ASP A 28 -20.30 12.73 -19.38
N SER A 29 -20.03 12.48 -20.67
CA SER A 29 -19.69 13.51 -21.65
C SER A 29 -20.31 13.21 -23.00
N VAL A 30 -20.69 14.26 -23.73
CA VAL A 30 -21.08 14.15 -25.15
C VAL A 30 -19.88 13.89 -26.08
N GLY A 31 -18.65 13.99 -25.56
CA GLY A 31 -17.43 13.63 -26.29
C GLY A 31 -17.26 14.40 -27.60
N HIS A 32 -16.99 13.66 -28.69
CA HIS A 32 -16.83 14.25 -30.02
C HIS A 32 -18.15 14.76 -30.63
N PHE A 33 -19.31 14.46 -30.04
CA PHE A 33 -20.62 14.98 -30.47
C PHE A 33 -20.95 16.36 -29.90
N LEU A 34 -19.99 17.05 -29.28
CA LEU A 34 -20.19 18.39 -28.69
C LEU A 34 -20.86 19.38 -29.66
N SER A 35 -20.43 19.41 -30.92
CA SER A 35 -20.98 20.29 -31.97
C SER A 35 -22.41 19.97 -32.38
N ARG A 36 -22.90 18.76 -32.07
CA ARG A 36 -24.27 18.31 -32.36
C ARG A 36 -25.17 18.46 -31.13
N ASP A 37 -24.68 18.07 -29.96
CA ASP A 37 -25.52 17.82 -28.77
C ASP A 37 -25.52 18.98 -27.76
N ALA A 38 -24.50 19.86 -27.74
CA ALA A 38 -24.44 20.97 -26.80
C ALA A 38 -25.39 22.12 -27.15
N VAL A 39 -25.93 22.80 -26.13
CA VAL A 39 -26.93 23.88 -26.27
C VAL A 39 -26.40 25.05 -27.13
N VAL A 40 -25.15 25.43 -26.96
CA VAL A 40 -24.51 26.53 -27.69
C VAL A 40 -24.41 26.27 -29.20
N PHE A 41 -24.43 25.00 -29.62
CA PHE A 41 -24.46 24.62 -31.04
C PHE A 41 -25.88 24.31 -31.54
N GLY A 42 -26.89 24.26 -30.66
CA GLY A 42 -28.28 23.97 -30.99
C GLY A 42 -28.76 22.57 -30.63
N GLY A 43 -28.00 21.81 -29.85
CA GLY A 43 -28.44 20.56 -29.25
C GLY A 43 -29.26 20.77 -27.97
N SER A 44 -29.59 19.67 -27.29
CA SER A 44 -30.46 19.65 -26.10
C SER A 44 -29.72 19.44 -24.78
N GLU A 45 -28.42 19.16 -24.81
CA GLU A 45 -27.64 18.76 -23.63
C GLU A 45 -26.84 19.93 -23.08
N LEU A 46 -27.03 20.24 -21.80
CA LEU A 46 -26.25 21.27 -21.12
C LEU A 46 -24.86 20.74 -20.78
N THR A 47 -23.83 21.45 -21.23
CA THR A 47 -22.41 21.06 -21.10
C THR A 47 -21.58 22.15 -20.43
N THR A 48 -20.39 21.81 -19.96
CA THR A 48 -19.44 22.78 -19.39
C THR A 48 -18.99 23.83 -20.40
N THR A 49 -18.96 23.51 -21.70
CA THR A 49 -18.73 24.50 -22.77
C THR A 49 -19.84 25.57 -22.79
N ASP A 50 -21.10 25.21 -22.56
CA ASP A 50 -22.21 26.18 -22.49
C ASP A 50 -22.05 27.15 -21.31
N ILE A 51 -21.60 26.63 -20.16
CA ILE A 51 -21.28 27.41 -18.96
C ILE A 51 -20.09 28.35 -19.21
N ALA A 52 -19.05 27.89 -19.90
CA ALA A 52 -17.89 28.71 -20.27
C ALA A 52 -18.26 29.85 -21.24
N VAL A 53 -19.17 29.60 -22.19
CA VAL A 53 -19.67 30.62 -23.12
C VAL A 53 -20.55 31.64 -22.39
N ARG A 54 -21.47 31.17 -21.53
CA ARG A 54 -22.39 32.04 -20.76
C ARG A 54 -21.66 32.92 -19.74
N SER A 55 -20.57 32.44 -19.17
CA SER A 55 -19.72 33.22 -18.24
C SER A 55 -18.80 34.22 -18.95
N GLY A 56 -18.80 34.24 -20.29
CA GLY A 56 -17.91 35.09 -21.09
C GLY A 56 -16.45 34.63 -21.10
N SER A 57 -16.18 33.40 -20.65
CA SER A 57 -14.83 32.83 -20.59
C SER A 57 -14.32 32.40 -21.98
N VAL A 58 -15.23 32.12 -22.92
CA VAL A 58 -14.89 31.75 -24.30
C VAL A 58 -15.95 32.24 -25.29
N ILE A 59 -15.53 32.52 -26.52
CA ILE A 59 -16.43 32.81 -27.65
C ILE A 59 -16.46 31.56 -28.54
N LEU A 60 -17.51 30.76 -28.41
CA LEU A 60 -17.72 29.52 -29.17
C LEU A 60 -19.21 29.35 -29.46
N GLY A 61 -19.58 28.89 -30.66
CA GLY A 61 -20.97 28.66 -31.06
C GLY A 61 -21.85 29.92 -31.01
N ASP A 62 -23.15 29.74 -30.78
CA ASP A 62 -24.15 30.81 -30.74
C ASP A 62 -24.49 31.23 -29.30
N GLN A 63 -23.93 32.37 -28.87
CA GLN A 63 -24.13 32.90 -27.52
C GLN A 63 -25.60 33.18 -27.19
N SER A 64 -26.45 33.46 -28.18
CA SER A 64 -27.86 33.77 -27.94
C SER A 64 -28.61 32.58 -27.33
N LYS A 65 -28.14 31.35 -27.61
CA LYS A 65 -28.77 30.12 -27.14
C LYS A 65 -28.52 29.81 -25.67
N VAL A 66 -27.50 30.40 -25.05
CA VAL A 66 -27.15 30.14 -23.63
C VAL A 66 -27.54 31.28 -22.69
N LEU A 67 -28.09 32.38 -23.20
CA LEU A 67 -28.50 33.55 -22.39
C LEU A 67 -29.60 33.25 -21.37
N HIS A 68 -30.42 32.23 -21.62
CA HIS A 68 -31.52 31.84 -20.73
C HIS A 68 -31.04 31.14 -19.44
N LEU A 69 -29.76 30.76 -19.35
CA LEU A 69 -29.18 30.15 -18.15
C LEU A 69 -29.02 31.21 -17.05
N SER A 70 -29.53 30.88 -15.85
CA SER A 70 -29.42 31.72 -14.65
C SER A 70 -27.97 31.88 -14.18
N GLU A 71 -27.65 33.04 -13.60
CA GLU A 71 -26.30 33.29 -13.06
C GLU A 71 -25.93 32.35 -11.90
N GLU A 72 -26.90 32.02 -11.04
CA GLU A 72 -26.71 31.08 -9.93
C GLU A 72 -26.22 29.70 -10.38
N LEU A 73 -26.82 29.16 -11.45
CA LEU A 73 -26.42 27.89 -12.07
C LEU A 73 -24.98 27.94 -12.62
N VAL A 74 -24.63 29.04 -13.28
CA VAL A 74 -23.32 29.24 -13.90
C VAL A 74 -22.23 29.31 -12.83
N ASP A 75 -22.47 30.05 -11.74
CA ASP A 75 -21.52 30.18 -10.65
C ASP A 75 -21.36 28.87 -9.86
N ALA A 76 -22.45 28.15 -9.60
CA ALA A 76 -22.41 26.84 -8.96
C ALA A 76 -21.63 25.82 -9.82
N ALA A 77 -21.89 25.77 -11.13
CA ALA A 77 -21.16 24.91 -12.06
C ALA A 77 -19.66 25.26 -12.11
N ARG A 78 -19.30 26.55 -12.16
CA ARG A 78 -17.91 27.01 -12.14
C ARG A 78 -17.20 26.68 -10.84
N SER A 79 -17.87 26.84 -9.70
CA SER A 79 -17.31 26.44 -8.40
C SER A 79 -17.04 24.94 -8.38
N ARG A 80 -17.96 24.12 -8.91
CA ARG A 80 -17.77 22.67 -9.00
C ARG A 80 -16.58 22.29 -9.90
N ILE A 81 -16.45 22.90 -11.07
CA ILE A 81 -15.31 22.70 -11.99
C ILE A 81 -14.00 23.08 -11.31
N LYS A 82 -13.97 24.25 -10.63
CA LYS A 82 -12.81 24.72 -9.86
C LYS A 82 -12.39 23.70 -8.81
N HIS A 83 -13.33 23.21 -8.01
CA HIS A 83 -13.04 22.21 -6.97
C HIS A 83 -12.55 20.88 -7.54
N LEU A 84 -13.08 20.42 -8.68
CA LEU A 84 -12.57 19.20 -9.33
C LEU A 84 -11.11 19.35 -9.75
N LEU A 85 -10.74 20.50 -10.32
CA LEU A 85 -9.36 20.79 -10.72
C LEU A 85 -8.43 20.96 -9.52
N GLU A 86 -8.85 21.69 -8.47
CA GLU A 86 -8.08 21.87 -7.24
C GLU A 86 -7.80 20.53 -6.55
N ASN A 87 -8.78 19.63 -6.50
CA ASN A 87 -8.62 18.28 -5.94
C ASN A 87 -7.59 17.44 -6.72
N VAL A 88 -7.55 17.55 -8.05
CA VAL A 88 -6.57 16.83 -8.87
C VAL A 88 -5.18 17.42 -8.68
N VAL A 89 -5.06 18.75 -8.73
CA VAL A 89 -3.79 19.43 -8.51
C VAL A 89 -3.22 19.04 -7.14
N ASP A 90 -4.05 19.09 -6.10
CA ASP A 90 -3.63 18.73 -4.76
C ASP A 90 -3.15 17.26 -4.68
N ARG A 91 -3.88 16.31 -5.30
CA ARG A 91 -3.46 14.89 -5.35
C ARG A 91 -2.13 14.68 -6.07
N MET A 92 -1.86 15.45 -7.13
CA MET A 92 -0.65 15.29 -7.96
C MET A 92 0.58 16.05 -7.43
N LYS A 93 0.39 16.99 -6.50
CA LYS A 93 1.50 17.71 -5.89
C LYS A 93 2.47 16.75 -5.21
N THR A 94 3.76 17.03 -5.36
CA THR A 94 4.85 16.29 -4.71
C THR A 94 5.35 16.95 -3.42
N SER A 95 4.86 18.17 -3.11
CA SER A 95 5.18 18.91 -1.90
C SER A 95 4.03 19.84 -1.48
N GLN A 96 4.13 20.42 -0.29
CA GLN A 96 3.11 21.34 0.24
C GLN A 96 3.11 22.72 -0.45
N GLU A 97 4.17 23.05 -1.17
CA GLU A 97 4.34 24.34 -1.81
C GLU A 97 3.34 24.54 -2.96
N ASP A 98 3.08 25.81 -3.31
CA ASP A 98 2.27 26.14 -4.48
C ASP A 98 3.02 25.74 -5.75
N CYS A 99 2.35 24.97 -6.63
CA CYS A 99 2.94 24.52 -7.88
C CYS A 99 2.56 25.44 -9.04
N ASP A 100 3.31 25.38 -10.12
CA ASP A 100 2.92 26.00 -11.38
C ASP A 100 2.12 25.00 -12.22
N VAL A 101 0.95 25.40 -12.73
CA VAL A 101 0.09 24.56 -13.56
C VAL A 101 0.15 25.02 -15.01
N LEU A 102 0.48 24.10 -15.91
CA LEU A 102 0.36 24.29 -17.35
C LEU A 102 -0.98 23.74 -17.83
N LEU A 103 -1.88 24.62 -18.30
CA LEU A 103 -3.15 24.22 -18.88
C LEU A 103 -2.99 23.99 -20.38
N VAL A 104 -3.30 22.77 -20.81
CA VAL A 104 -3.17 22.33 -22.20
C VAL A 104 -4.42 21.59 -22.69
N GLY A 105 -4.54 21.47 -24.01
CA GLY A 105 -5.70 20.89 -24.69
C GLY A 105 -6.86 21.88 -24.88
N GLY A 106 -7.81 21.51 -25.75
CA GLY A 106 -9.00 22.32 -26.04
C GLY A 106 -9.96 22.47 -24.85
N GLY A 107 -9.87 21.59 -23.86
CA GLY A 107 -10.64 21.67 -22.61
C GLY A 107 -10.09 22.68 -21.60
N SER A 108 -8.94 23.31 -21.83
CA SER A 108 -8.39 24.34 -20.93
C SER A 108 -9.32 25.55 -20.74
N VAL A 109 -10.23 25.78 -21.68
CA VAL A 109 -11.19 26.89 -21.68
C VAL A 109 -12.22 26.85 -20.54
N ILE A 110 -12.43 25.68 -19.91
CA ILE A 110 -13.33 25.56 -18.75
C ILE A 110 -12.62 25.81 -17.42
N ALA A 111 -11.29 25.96 -17.42
CA ALA A 111 -10.53 26.16 -16.19
C ALA A 111 -10.69 27.59 -15.64
N PRO A 112 -10.73 27.78 -14.31
CA PRO A 112 -10.81 29.09 -13.68
C PRO A 112 -9.49 29.86 -13.77
N GLN A 113 -9.54 31.17 -13.55
CA GLN A 113 -8.36 32.07 -13.58
C GLN A 113 -7.42 31.88 -12.38
N SER A 114 -7.88 31.26 -11.30
CA SER A 114 -7.08 30.95 -10.13
C SER A 114 -7.53 29.63 -9.52
N LEU A 115 -6.55 28.85 -9.07
CA LEU A 115 -6.72 27.57 -8.39
C LEU A 115 -5.95 27.63 -7.08
N ARG A 116 -6.54 27.16 -6.00
CA ARG A 116 -5.88 27.02 -4.70
C ARG A 116 -4.72 26.04 -4.81
N GLY A 117 -3.60 26.36 -4.18
CA GLY A 117 -2.39 25.55 -4.29
C GLY A 117 -1.59 25.79 -5.58
N VAL A 118 -2.01 26.71 -6.44
CA VAL A 118 -1.32 27.01 -7.70
C VAL A 118 -0.77 28.44 -7.66
N LYS A 119 0.54 28.57 -7.85
CA LYS A 119 1.22 29.87 -7.85
C LYS A 119 0.97 30.61 -9.16
N ASN A 120 1.18 29.92 -10.29
CA ASN A 120 0.95 30.46 -11.62
C ASN A 120 0.18 29.45 -12.48
N ILE A 121 -0.83 29.95 -13.19
CA ILE A 121 -1.50 29.22 -14.27
C ILE A 121 -0.94 29.74 -15.60
N ILE A 122 -0.32 28.84 -16.37
CA ILE A 122 0.32 29.17 -17.64
C ILE A 122 -0.48 28.50 -18.75
N VAL A 123 -1.00 29.29 -19.69
CA VAL A 123 -1.65 28.81 -20.92
C VAL A 123 -0.70 29.10 -22.10
N PRO A 124 -0.03 28.08 -22.67
CA PRO A 124 0.88 28.27 -23.80
C PRO A 124 0.13 28.74 -25.07
N LYS A 125 0.81 29.50 -25.96
CA LYS A 125 0.23 30.03 -27.22
C LYS A 125 -0.39 28.98 -28.15
N HIS A 126 0.05 27.71 -28.05
CA HIS A 126 -0.43 26.58 -28.86
C HIS A 126 -0.96 25.43 -27.97
N HIS A 127 -1.60 25.76 -26.85
CA HIS A 127 -2.07 24.80 -25.85
C HIS A 127 -2.97 23.69 -26.44
N GLU A 128 -3.76 23.96 -27.47
CA GLU A 128 -4.69 23.00 -28.10
C GLU A 128 -4.00 21.77 -28.69
N VAL A 129 -2.76 21.93 -29.14
CA VAL A 129 -1.95 20.88 -29.80
C VAL A 129 -0.75 20.46 -28.95
N ALA A 130 -0.76 20.75 -27.65
CA ALA A 130 0.38 20.51 -26.76
C ALA A 130 0.88 19.06 -26.77
N ASN A 131 -0.01 18.07 -26.90
CA ASN A 131 0.39 16.67 -26.99
C ASN A 131 1.18 16.37 -28.28
N ALA A 132 0.77 16.96 -29.41
CA ALA A 132 1.50 16.84 -30.67
C ALA A 132 2.85 17.56 -30.60
N VAL A 133 2.90 18.73 -29.96
CA VAL A 133 4.15 19.43 -29.67
C VAL A 133 5.06 18.58 -28.78
N GLY A 134 4.52 17.98 -27.72
CA GLY A 134 5.23 17.08 -26.80
C GLY A 134 5.85 15.88 -27.52
N ALA A 135 5.11 15.28 -28.46
CA ALA A 135 5.62 14.23 -29.32
C ALA A 135 6.71 14.73 -30.29
N ALA A 136 6.55 15.92 -30.85
CA ALA A 136 7.50 16.50 -31.80
C ALA A 136 8.81 16.99 -31.16
N ILE A 137 8.78 17.43 -29.90
CA ILE A 137 9.97 17.85 -29.13
C ILE A 137 10.61 16.69 -28.35
N ALA A 138 10.03 15.49 -28.42
CA ALA A 138 10.52 14.34 -27.68
C ALA A 138 11.98 14.06 -28.07
N SER A 139 12.86 14.23 -27.10
CA SER A 139 14.29 13.98 -27.26
C SER A 139 14.56 12.48 -27.27
N VAL A 140 15.58 12.06 -28.00
CA VAL A 140 16.04 10.67 -27.98
C VAL A 140 16.65 10.38 -26.61
N SER A 141 16.14 9.37 -25.91
CA SER A 141 16.61 8.99 -24.58
C SER A 141 17.42 7.69 -24.59
N GLY A 142 18.59 7.72 -23.96
CA GLY A 142 19.37 6.53 -23.62
C GLY A 142 19.33 6.29 -22.13
N GLU A 143 18.87 5.10 -21.72
CA GLU A 143 18.82 4.70 -20.31
C GLU A 143 19.80 3.56 -20.04
N ILE A 144 20.52 3.66 -18.92
CA ILE A 144 21.32 2.58 -18.35
C ILE A 144 20.72 2.29 -16.99
N ASP A 145 20.27 1.04 -16.79
CA ASP A 145 19.84 0.50 -15.51
C ASP A 145 20.70 -0.73 -15.25
N THR A 146 21.64 -0.60 -14.30
CA THR A 146 22.64 -1.64 -14.02
C THR A 146 22.97 -1.69 -12.54
N ILE A 147 23.53 -2.81 -12.09
CA ILE A 147 24.06 -2.98 -10.73
C ILE A 147 25.59 -2.95 -10.82
N GLU A 148 26.22 -2.02 -10.10
CA GLU A 148 27.67 -1.87 -10.04
C GLU A 148 28.20 -2.23 -8.66
N ILE A 149 29.25 -3.06 -8.63
CA ILE A 149 29.93 -3.48 -7.41
C ILE A 149 31.05 -2.47 -7.12
N LEU A 150 30.95 -1.71 -6.02
CA LEU A 150 31.92 -0.64 -5.76
C LEU A 150 33.28 -1.18 -5.32
N GLU A 151 33.36 -2.22 -4.47
CA GLU A 151 34.65 -2.85 -4.05
C GLU A 151 35.79 -1.85 -3.70
N GLY A 152 35.45 -0.71 -3.08
CA GLY A 152 36.41 0.35 -2.72
C GLY A 152 36.69 1.39 -3.83
N ARG A 153 36.03 1.30 -4.99
CA ARG A 153 35.98 2.37 -6.01
C ARG A 153 35.11 3.52 -5.50
N ASP A 154 35.49 4.74 -5.89
CA ASP A 154 34.68 5.91 -5.59
C ASP A 154 33.36 5.86 -6.37
N LEU A 155 32.25 5.95 -5.64
CA LEU A 155 30.90 5.99 -6.22
C LEU A 155 30.77 7.11 -7.26
N THR A 156 31.44 8.23 -7.05
CA THR A 156 31.41 9.37 -7.97
C THR A 156 32.01 9.01 -9.33
N GLU A 157 33.09 8.22 -9.34
CA GLU A 157 33.76 7.76 -10.56
C GLU A 157 32.88 6.79 -11.35
N VAL A 158 32.28 5.81 -10.66
CA VAL A 158 31.37 4.81 -11.26
C VAL A 158 30.12 5.48 -11.84
N VAL A 159 29.52 6.43 -11.11
CA VAL A 159 28.38 7.20 -11.61
C VAL A 159 28.78 8.01 -12.85
N ASN A 160 29.98 8.57 -12.91
CA ASN A 160 30.47 9.31 -14.07
C ASN A 160 30.71 8.39 -15.29
N GLU A 161 31.13 7.15 -15.08
CA GLU A 161 31.20 6.14 -16.14
C GLU A 161 29.81 5.80 -16.69
N MET A 162 28.84 5.55 -15.80
CA MET A 162 27.45 5.25 -16.21
C MET A 162 26.81 6.42 -16.96
N LYS A 163 27.14 7.66 -16.58
CA LYS A 163 26.77 8.85 -17.35
C LYS A 163 27.32 8.80 -18.78
N LYS A 164 28.60 8.49 -18.97
CA LYS A 164 29.19 8.36 -20.32
C LYS A 164 28.48 7.29 -21.16
N ARG A 165 28.21 6.13 -20.58
CA ARG A 165 27.50 5.02 -21.24
C ARG A 165 26.07 5.39 -21.62
N ALA A 166 25.34 6.07 -20.75
CA ALA A 166 24.00 6.55 -21.05
C ALA A 166 24.01 7.58 -22.20
N MET A 167 25.00 8.47 -22.22
CA MET A 167 25.16 9.43 -23.32
C MET A 167 25.48 8.76 -24.66
N GLU A 168 26.36 7.75 -24.64
CA GLU A 168 26.69 6.97 -25.84
C GLU A 168 25.48 6.18 -26.35
N ARG A 169 24.68 5.59 -25.44
CA ARG A 169 23.44 4.88 -25.81
C ARG A 169 22.43 5.83 -26.44
N ALA A 170 22.27 7.04 -25.91
CA ALA A 170 21.43 8.07 -26.53
C ALA A 170 21.93 8.43 -27.94
N ALA A 171 23.25 8.57 -28.13
CA ALA A 171 23.84 8.86 -29.44
C ALA A 171 23.63 7.72 -30.45
N VAL A 172 23.78 6.46 -30.03
CA VAL A 172 23.50 5.27 -30.87
C VAL A 172 22.03 5.21 -31.28
N MET A 173 21.12 5.63 -30.40
CA MET A 173 19.69 5.72 -30.69
C MET A 173 19.31 6.90 -31.60
N GLY A 174 20.30 7.66 -32.09
CA GLY A 174 20.11 8.75 -33.04
C GLY A 174 20.19 10.16 -32.44
N ALA A 175 20.67 10.31 -31.20
CA ALA A 175 20.90 11.65 -30.63
C ALA A 175 22.19 12.30 -31.15
N THR A 176 22.17 13.60 -31.43
CA THR A 176 23.35 14.40 -31.78
C THR A 176 24.28 14.50 -30.57
N ARG A 177 25.53 14.02 -30.67
CA ARG A 177 26.48 13.87 -29.54
C ARG A 177 26.70 15.16 -28.74
N GLU A 178 26.67 16.31 -29.42
CA GLU A 178 26.88 17.63 -28.84
C GLU A 178 25.67 18.11 -28.01
N SER A 179 24.49 17.54 -28.25
CA SER A 179 23.23 17.89 -27.55
C SER A 179 22.91 16.98 -26.37
N VAL A 180 23.65 15.87 -26.21
CA VAL A 180 23.32 14.86 -25.19
C VAL A 180 23.68 15.35 -23.79
N ARG A 181 22.72 15.29 -22.89
CA ARG A 181 22.88 15.63 -21.46
C ARG A 181 22.21 14.61 -20.56
N ILE A 182 22.69 14.53 -19.33
CA ILE A 182 22.10 13.68 -18.28
C ILE A 182 20.89 14.41 -17.67
N VAL A 183 19.76 13.71 -17.53
CA VAL A 183 18.52 14.25 -16.95
C VAL A 183 18.09 13.58 -15.66
N ASP A 184 18.52 12.34 -15.43
CA ASP A 184 18.19 11.61 -14.21
C ASP A 184 19.34 10.68 -13.81
N VAL A 185 19.61 10.61 -12.51
CA VAL A 185 20.59 9.71 -11.91
C VAL A 185 19.99 9.22 -10.59
N LYS A 186 19.65 7.94 -10.52
CA LYS A 186 19.23 7.28 -9.29
C LYS A 186 20.31 6.32 -8.86
N VAL A 187 20.68 6.41 -7.59
CA VAL A 187 21.68 5.56 -6.96
C VAL A 187 20.97 4.85 -5.80
N LEU A 188 20.70 3.57 -6.00
CA LEU A 188 19.95 2.73 -5.07
C LEU A 188 20.89 1.65 -4.53
N PRO A 189 21.38 1.73 -3.28
CA PRO A 189 22.26 0.72 -2.73
C PRO A 189 21.54 -0.64 -2.65
N VAL A 190 22.25 -1.71 -3.03
CA VAL A 190 21.73 -3.09 -2.98
C VAL A 190 22.12 -3.67 -1.64
N HIS A 191 21.17 -3.66 -0.71
CA HIS A 191 21.43 -3.81 0.73
C HIS A 191 21.98 -5.17 1.18
N TYR A 192 21.94 -6.20 0.33
CA TYR A 192 22.29 -7.58 0.69
C TYR A 192 23.65 -8.05 0.16
N VAL A 193 24.42 -7.17 -0.51
CA VAL A 193 25.74 -7.54 -1.05
C VAL A 193 26.83 -6.81 -0.28
N THR A 194 27.75 -7.57 0.32
CA THR A 194 28.86 -7.06 1.15
C THR A 194 29.89 -6.26 0.37
N ASN A 195 29.86 -6.34 -0.97
CA ASN A 195 30.77 -5.65 -1.87
C ASN A 195 30.30 -4.23 -2.28
N GLN A 196 29.32 -3.68 -1.55
CA GLN A 196 28.74 -2.36 -1.81
C GLN A 196 28.11 -2.25 -3.21
N ALA A 197 27.45 -3.33 -3.67
CA ALA A 197 26.69 -3.29 -4.91
C ALA A 197 25.63 -2.18 -4.86
N THR A 198 25.52 -1.43 -5.95
CA THR A 198 24.64 -0.27 -6.05
C THR A 198 23.97 -0.31 -7.40
N ARG A 199 22.63 -0.34 -7.43
CA ARG A 199 21.86 -0.17 -8.65
C ARG A 199 21.91 1.30 -9.06
N ILE A 200 22.47 1.56 -10.22
CA ILE A 200 22.61 2.89 -10.78
C ILE A 200 21.73 2.97 -12.03
N VAL A 201 20.76 3.86 -11.99
CA VAL A 201 19.90 4.19 -13.13
C VAL A 201 20.31 5.57 -13.63
N VAL A 202 20.82 5.66 -14.85
CA VAL A 202 21.18 6.93 -15.50
C VAL A 202 20.40 7.09 -16.80
N ARG A 203 19.73 8.24 -16.95
CA ARG A 203 19.03 8.60 -18.17
C ARG A 203 19.68 9.82 -18.81
N ALA A 204 20.08 9.68 -20.07
CA ALA A 204 20.57 10.74 -20.92
C ALA A 204 19.54 11.04 -22.01
N VAL A 205 19.45 12.31 -22.43
CA VAL A 205 18.61 12.74 -23.56
C VAL A 205 19.39 13.67 -24.48
N GLY A 206 19.10 13.62 -25.78
CA GLY A 206 19.64 14.56 -26.76
C GLY A 206 18.69 14.80 -27.92
N GLU A 207 18.96 15.83 -28.72
CA GLU A 207 18.20 16.17 -29.91
C GLU A 207 18.42 15.11 -30.99
N LEU A 208 17.36 14.80 -31.75
CA LEU A 208 17.43 13.84 -32.85
C LEU A 208 18.35 14.38 -33.96
N SER A 209 19.35 13.58 -34.36
CA SER A 209 20.24 13.89 -35.47
C SER A 209 19.51 13.75 -36.82
N GLN A 210 19.55 14.79 -37.63
CA GLN A 210 18.98 14.79 -38.98
C GLN A 210 19.72 13.84 -39.93
N ASP A 211 20.97 13.46 -39.62
CA ASP A 211 21.78 12.57 -40.45
C ASP A 211 21.44 11.08 -40.27
N THR A 212 20.62 10.74 -39.26
CA THR A 212 20.26 9.34 -38.94
C THR A 212 18.84 8.98 -39.36
N LEU A 213 18.15 9.88 -40.07
CA LEU A 213 16.84 9.60 -40.66
C LEU A 213 17.00 8.51 -41.73
N PRO A 214 16.33 7.34 -41.62
CA PRO A 214 16.24 6.45 -42.77
C PRO A 214 15.63 7.23 -43.93
N GLN A 215 16.27 7.18 -45.10
CA GLN A 215 15.71 7.76 -46.31
C GLN A 215 14.34 7.11 -46.54
N LEU A 216 13.27 7.86 -46.26
CA LEU A 216 11.93 7.49 -46.69
C LEU A 216 11.99 7.32 -48.21
N PRO A 217 11.51 6.19 -48.76
CA PRO A 217 11.44 6.01 -50.20
C PRO A 217 10.69 7.20 -50.80
N SER A 218 11.31 7.86 -51.77
CA SER A 218 10.67 8.91 -52.54
C SER A 218 9.62 8.27 -53.46
N THR A 219 8.42 8.05 -52.92
CA THR A 219 7.23 7.76 -53.71
C THR A 219 6.16 8.78 -53.34
N THR A 220 5.95 9.66 -54.32
CA THR A 220 4.70 10.34 -54.69
C THR A 220 3.55 10.26 -53.70
N SER A 221 3.03 11.44 -53.37
CA SER A 221 1.72 11.70 -52.78
C SER A 221 0.62 10.90 -53.48
N GLU A 222 0.33 9.71 -52.98
CA GLU A 222 -0.97 9.09 -53.17
C GLU A 222 -1.82 9.44 -51.96
N ILE A 223 -2.87 10.18 -52.25
CA ILE A 223 -4.01 10.44 -51.38
C ILE A 223 -4.48 9.06 -50.92
N PHE A 224 -4.37 8.77 -49.62
CA PHE A 224 -5.11 7.65 -49.04
C PHE A 224 -6.59 8.02 -49.10
N GLU A 225 -7.26 7.55 -50.15
CA GLU A 225 -8.71 7.41 -50.16
C GLU A 225 -9.12 6.45 -49.04
N ASP A 226 -10.18 6.80 -48.31
CA ASP A 226 -10.82 5.96 -47.30
C ASP A 226 -11.25 4.62 -47.92
N GLU A 227 -10.37 3.62 -47.88
CA GLU A 227 -10.80 2.23 -48.04
C GLU A 227 -11.62 1.85 -46.80
N LYS A 228 -12.92 1.67 -47.03
CA LYS A 228 -13.82 0.96 -46.12
C LYS A 228 -13.30 -0.46 -45.93
N GLU A 229 -12.37 -0.65 -45.00
CA GLU A 229 -12.00 -1.98 -44.55
C GLU A 229 -13.17 -2.59 -43.79
N GLN A 230 -13.60 -3.70 -44.35
CA GLN A 230 -14.67 -4.58 -43.95
C GLN A 230 -14.44 -5.05 -42.50
N GLU A 231 -15.42 -4.80 -41.63
CA GLU A 231 -15.53 -5.36 -40.28
C GLU A 231 -15.36 -6.89 -40.33
N ASN A 232 -14.16 -7.38 -40.07
CA ASN A 232 -13.95 -8.76 -39.65
C ASN A 232 -12.57 -8.96 -39.00
N ARG A 233 -12.22 -8.06 -38.08
CA ARG A 233 -11.35 -8.43 -36.96
C ARG A 233 -12.27 -8.60 -35.77
N GLU A 234 -12.62 -9.85 -35.47
CA GLU A 234 -12.89 -10.23 -34.09
C GLU A 234 -11.66 -9.79 -33.30
N ALA A 235 -11.71 -8.57 -32.75
CA ALA A 235 -10.86 -8.20 -31.67
C ALA A 235 -11.02 -9.33 -30.67
N ILE A 236 -9.93 -10.01 -30.35
CA ILE A 236 -9.84 -10.81 -29.13
C ILE A 236 -9.86 -9.78 -28.00
N ILE A 237 -11.04 -9.18 -27.80
CA ILE A 237 -11.49 -8.72 -26.51
C ILE A 237 -11.44 -10.04 -25.74
N HIS A 238 -10.41 -10.22 -24.93
CA HIS A 238 -10.54 -11.08 -23.77
C HIS A 238 -11.85 -10.61 -23.13
N LYS A 239 -12.94 -11.35 -23.36
CA LYS A 239 -14.11 -11.26 -22.50
C LYS A 239 -13.49 -11.35 -21.12
N PRO A 240 -13.64 -10.34 -20.26
CA PRO A 240 -13.15 -10.46 -18.90
C PRO A 240 -13.72 -11.79 -18.44
N VAL A 241 -12.84 -12.72 -18.09
CA VAL A 241 -13.28 -13.94 -17.43
C VAL A 241 -14.03 -13.39 -16.24
N VAL A 242 -15.35 -13.46 -16.30
CA VAL A 242 -16.20 -13.19 -15.16
C VAL A 242 -15.82 -14.33 -14.23
N GLN A 243 -14.77 -14.13 -13.43
CA GLN A 243 -14.60 -14.89 -12.21
C GLN A 243 -15.93 -14.71 -11.50
N ASP A 244 -16.61 -15.83 -11.22
CA ASP A 244 -17.86 -15.82 -10.48
C ASP A 244 -17.69 -14.86 -9.31
N GLN A 245 -18.42 -13.73 -9.34
CA GLN A 245 -18.29 -12.72 -8.31
C GLN A 245 -18.84 -13.35 -7.03
N VAL A 246 -17.95 -13.77 -6.16
CA VAL A 246 -18.30 -14.25 -4.82
C VAL A 246 -18.98 -13.09 -4.09
N ASP A 247 -20.20 -13.32 -3.62
CA ASP A 247 -20.86 -12.39 -2.71
C ASP A 247 -20.25 -12.55 -1.31
N TYR A 248 -19.45 -11.56 -0.90
CA TYR A 248 -18.73 -11.61 0.37
C TYR A 248 -19.65 -11.50 1.59
N ALA A 249 -20.86 -10.94 1.42
CA ALA A 249 -21.82 -10.83 2.50
C ALA A 249 -22.44 -12.19 2.83
N THR A 250 -22.75 -13.01 1.82
CA THR A 250 -23.36 -14.34 2.01
C THR A 250 -22.37 -15.50 2.02
N TYR A 251 -21.09 -15.22 1.74
CA TYR A 251 -20.01 -16.21 1.78
C TYR A 251 -19.96 -16.98 3.12
N ARG A 252 -19.78 -18.31 3.01
CA ARG A 252 -19.59 -19.21 4.14
C ARG A 252 -18.32 -20.06 3.94
N PRO A 253 -17.39 -20.06 4.92
CA PRO A 253 -16.23 -20.93 4.88
C PRO A 253 -16.63 -22.39 5.07
N LYS A 254 -15.77 -23.31 4.61
CA LYS A 254 -16.00 -24.75 4.72
C LYS A 254 -15.35 -25.30 5.99
N ILE A 255 -16.15 -25.83 6.91
CA ILE A 255 -15.69 -26.50 8.12
C ILE A 255 -15.96 -28.01 8.01
N VAL A 256 -14.95 -28.86 8.27
CA VAL A 256 -15.07 -30.33 8.28
C VAL A 256 -14.30 -30.87 9.47
N ASP A 257 -14.96 -31.60 10.38
CA ASP A 257 -14.33 -32.22 11.56
C ASP A 257 -13.45 -31.23 12.36
N ASP A 258 -14.01 -30.07 12.70
CA ASP A 258 -13.33 -28.93 13.37
C ASP A 258 -12.16 -28.29 12.60
N LEU A 259 -11.92 -28.70 11.35
CA LEU A 259 -10.96 -28.09 10.46
C LEU A 259 -11.65 -27.08 9.53
N TRP A 260 -11.18 -25.85 9.57
CA TRP A 260 -11.54 -24.86 8.56
C TRP A 260 -10.68 -25.07 7.32
N ILE A 261 -11.30 -25.55 6.24
CA ILE A 261 -10.64 -25.79 4.96
C ILE A 261 -10.66 -24.51 4.14
N LEU A 262 -9.48 -23.95 3.83
CA LEU A 262 -9.36 -22.64 3.22
C LEU A 262 -9.60 -22.67 1.70
N SER A 263 -10.39 -21.71 1.23
CA SER A 263 -10.54 -21.35 -0.18
C SER A 263 -9.67 -20.15 -0.56
N GLU A 264 -9.61 -19.81 -1.85
CA GLU A 264 -8.93 -18.57 -2.29
C GLU A 264 -9.56 -17.31 -1.66
N THR A 265 -10.88 -17.31 -1.42
CA THR A 265 -11.59 -16.22 -0.75
C THR A 265 -11.17 -16.08 0.71
N ASP A 266 -11.05 -17.20 1.43
CA ASP A 266 -10.57 -17.18 2.81
C ASP A 266 -9.15 -16.63 2.91
N LEU A 267 -8.26 -17.09 2.02
CA LEU A 267 -6.89 -16.61 1.95
C LEU A 267 -6.82 -15.11 1.65
N PHE A 268 -7.71 -14.60 0.80
CA PHE A 268 -7.79 -13.18 0.49
C PHE A 268 -8.24 -12.35 1.70
N PHE A 269 -9.24 -12.81 2.45
CA PHE A 269 -9.67 -12.13 3.68
C PHE A 269 -8.59 -12.16 4.75
N ILE A 270 -7.92 -13.30 4.96
CA ILE A 270 -6.79 -13.40 5.90
C ILE A 270 -5.67 -12.44 5.48
N MET A 271 -5.31 -12.38 4.21
CA MET A 271 -4.28 -11.47 3.69
C MET A 271 -4.58 -10.01 4.03
N GLU A 272 -5.80 -9.53 3.76
CA GLU A 272 -6.22 -8.16 4.09
C GLU A 272 -6.13 -7.90 5.60
N GLY A 273 -6.65 -8.82 6.41
CA GLY A 273 -6.63 -8.69 7.86
C GLY A 273 -5.24 -8.72 8.48
N CYS A 274 -4.35 -9.61 8.01
CA CYS A 274 -2.95 -9.64 8.45
C CYS A 274 -2.27 -8.29 8.17
N GLY A 275 -2.57 -7.67 7.02
CA GLY A 275 -2.10 -6.33 6.70
C GLY A 275 -2.56 -5.27 7.70
N ILE A 276 -3.83 -5.30 8.12
CA ILE A 276 -4.38 -4.41 9.15
C ILE A 276 -3.69 -4.62 10.51
N LEU A 277 -3.52 -5.89 10.91
CA LEU A 277 -2.89 -6.27 12.17
C LEU A 277 -1.36 -6.04 12.17
N GLY A 278 -0.77 -5.78 11.00
CA GLY A 278 0.65 -5.51 10.81
C GLY A 278 1.11 -4.14 11.32
N THR A 279 0.20 -3.20 11.59
CA THR A 279 0.55 -1.87 12.14
C THR A 279 1.64 -1.13 11.35
N GLY A 280 1.66 -1.29 10.02
CA GLY A 280 2.68 -0.73 9.14
C GLY A 280 3.92 -1.61 8.92
N GLY A 281 4.06 -2.73 9.64
CA GLY A 281 5.17 -3.67 9.51
C GLY A 281 4.75 -5.12 9.27
N GLY A 282 5.59 -6.09 9.67
CA GLY A 282 5.38 -7.53 9.40
C GLY A 282 5.57 -7.96 7.92
N GLY A 283 5.96 -7.03 7.04
CA GLY A 283 6.14 -7.25 5.60
C GLY A 283 4.82 -7.32 4.82
N SER A 284 4.89 -7.24 3.48
CA SER A 284 3.68 -7.34 2.65
C SER A 284 3.07 -8.74 2.72
N PRO A 285 1.76 -8.89 2.97
CA PRO A 285 1.10 -10.20 2.96
C PRO A 285 0.87 -10.76 1.56
N TYR A 286 0.98 -9.92 0.52
CA TYR A 286 0.63 -10.30 -0.84
C TYR A 286 1.47 -11.47 -1.41
N PRO A 287 2.81 -11.51 -1.28
CA PRO A 287 3.59 -12.66 -1.75
C PRO A 287 3.20 -13.98 -1.07
N SER A 288 2.98 -13.96 0.25
CA SER A 288 2.55 -15.14 1.01
C SER A 288 1.16 -15.61 0.60
N TYR A 289 0.24 -14.68 0.35
CA TYR A 289 -1.08 -14.99 -0.22
C TYR A 289 -0.97 -15.67 -1.58
N LEU A 290 -0.13 -15.16 -2.49
CA LEU A 290 0.09 -15.78 -3.79
C LEU A 290 0.62 -17.21 -3.66
N ALA A 291 1.56 -17.45 -2.74
CA ALA A 291 2.10 -18.77 -2.48
C ALA A 291 1.01 -19.74 -1.96
N CYS A 292 0.21 -19.32 -0.98
CA CYS A 292 -0.90 -20.13 -0.46
C CYS A 292 -1.95 -20.41 -1.53
N ARG A 293 -2.27 -19.41 -2.37
CA ARG A 293 -3.21 -19.57 -3.49
C ARG A 293 -2.69 -20.55 -4.52
N GLN A 294 -1.39 -20.51 -4.82
CA GLN A 294 -0.78 -21.46 -5.74
C GLN A 294 -0.87 -22.90 -5.20
N ILE A 295 -0.67 -23.11 -3.88
CA ILE A 295 -0.85 -24.42 -3.24
C ILE A 295 -2.25 -24.98 -3.50
N LEU A 296 -3.31 -24.16 -3.37
CA LEU A 296 -4.68 -24.61 -3.62
C LEU A 296 -4.91 -24.96 -5.10
N ARG A 297 -4.37 -24.14 -6.02
CA ARG A 297 -4.50 -24.36 -7.47
C ARG A 297 -3.76 -25.59 -7.96
N ASP A 298 -2.67 -25.97 -7.29
CA ASP A 298 -1.92 -27.20 -7.56
C ASP A 298 -2.63 -28.45 -6.99
N GLY A 299 -3.85 -28.31 -6.46
CA GLY A 299 -4.64 -29.40 -5.87
C GLY A 299 -4.28 -29.71 -4.41
N GLY A 300 -3.48 -28.85 -3.77
CA GLY A 300 -3.21 -28.91 -2.33
C GLY A 300 -4.40 -28.44 -1.49
N SER A 301 -4.28 -28.63 -0.18
CA SER A 301 -5.24 -28.14 0.80
C SER A 301 -4.49 -27.48 1.95
N ILE A 302 -5.08 -26.42 2.50
CA ILE A 302 -4.62 -25.72 3.70
C ILE A 302 -5.81 -25.68 4.67
N SER A 303 -5.56 -25.98 5.93
CA SER A 303 -6.59 -25.96 6.96
C SER A 303 -6.14 -25.24 8.23
N ILE A 304 -7.11 -24.69 8.95
CA ILE A 304 -6.94 -24.05 10.26
C ILE A 304 -7.69 -24.87 11.32
N ILE A 305 -7.11 -24.97 12.52
CA ILE A 305 -7.69 -25.66 13.69
C ILE A 305 -7.70 -24.73 14.91
N ASP A 306 -8.75 -24.80 15.73
CA ASP A 306 -8.83 -24.07 16.99
C ASP A 306 -8.04 -24.83 18.09
N HIS A 307 -7.42 -24.09 19.01
CA HIS A 307 -6.63 -24.68 20.08
C HIS A 307 -7.42 -25.65 20.98
N THR A 308 -8.75 -25.51 21.05
CA THR A 308 -9.62 -26.41 21.82
C THR A 308 -9.73 -27.83 21.25
N SER A 309 -9.34 -28.04 19.99
CA SER A 309 -9.37 -29.33 19.30
C SER A 309 -8.02 -30.08 19.33
N LEU A 310 -7.02 -29.57 20.06
CA LEU A 310 -5.68 -30.18 20.22
C LEU A 310 -5.39 -30.54 21.68
N ASN A 311 -4.48 -31.48 21.91
CA ASN A 311 -4.06 -31.81 23.28
C ASN A 311 -3.04 -30.79 23.79
N ASP A 312 -3.16 -30.42 25.07
CA ASP A 312 -2.31 -29.41 25.73
C ASP A 312 -0.79 -29.68 25.63
N ASP A 313 -0.38 -30.95 25.62
CA ASP A 313 1.02 -31.38 25.58
C ASP A 313 1.54 -31.68 24.16
N ASP A 314 0.69 -31.55 23.13
CA ASP A 314 1.15 -31.63 21.74
C ASP A 314 2.01 -30.41 21.40
N PHE A 315 2.92 -30.56 20.42
CA PHE A 315 3.82 -29.49 20.00
C PHE A 315 3.39 -28.84 18.69
N VAL A 316 3.49 -27.52 18.64
CA VAL A 316 3.34 -26.72 17.43
C VAL A 316 4.70 -26.26 16.91
N VAL A 317 4.89 -26.33 15.59
CA VAL A 317 6.06 -25.77 14.92
C VAL A 317 5.75 -24.35 14.46
N ARG A 318 6.70 -23.44 14.59
CA ARG A 318 6.48 -22.02 14.32
C ARG A 318 7.67 -21.38 13.63
N GLY A 319 7.40 -20.30 12.92
CA GLY A 319 8.44 -19.53 12.24
C GLY A 319 7.90 -18.51 11.26
N GLY A 320 8.78 -17.61 10.86
CA GLY A 320 8.54 -16.57 9.88
C GLY A 320 9.84 -16.16 9.20
N PHE A 321 9.84 -15.01 8.54
CA PHE A 321 11.05 -14.49 7.91
C PHE A 321 11.64 -13.34 8.73
N MET A 322 12.96 -13.41 8.91
CA MET A 322 13.77 -12.32 9.43
C MET A 322 14.59 -11.74 8.27
N GLY A 323 14.65 -10.41 8.17
CA GLY A 323 15.44 -9.78 7.12
C GLY A 323 15.08 -8.32 6.88
N SER A 324 15.65 -7.78 5.81
CA SER A 324 15.30 -6.45 5.31
C SER A 324 14.03 -6.54 4.47
N PRO A 325 12.97 -5.74 4.75
CA PRO A 325 11.74 -5.74 3.96
C PRO A 325 11.96 -5.50 2.46
N SER A 326 12.93 -4.65 2.10
CA SER A 326 13.29 -4.40 0.69
C SER A 326 13.80 -5.66 0.00
N VAL A 327 14.59 -6.47 0.70
CA VAL A 327 15.14 -7.73 0.17
C VAL A 327 14.08 -8.80 0.07
N CYS A 328 13.22 -8.93 1.08
CA CYS A 328 12.08 -9.85 1.05
C CYS A 328 11.10 -9.52 -0.10
N SER A 329 11.06 -8.28 -0.57
CA SER A 329 10.22 -7.87 -1.71
C SER A 329 10.85 -8.21 -3.07
N GLU A 330 12.18 -8.33 -3.14
CA GLU A 330 12.91 -8.63 -4.39
C GLU A 330 13.29 -10.12 -4.51
N LYS A 331 13.62 -10.77 -3.40
CA LYS A 331 14.08 -12.17 -3.32
C LYS A 331 12.87 -13.10 -3.17
N ILE A 332 12.51 -13.76 -4.26
CA ILE A 332 11.47 -14.81 -4.24
C ILE A 332 11.97 -16.01 -3.42
N THR A 333 11.21 -16.39 -2.41
CA THR A 333 11.53 -17.56 -1.57
C THR A 333 11.16 -18.86 -2.28
N SER A 334 11.97 -19.91 -2.12
CA SER A 334 11.68 -21.26 -2.65
C SER A 334 10.51 -21.98 -1.97
N GLY A 335 9.96 -21.41 -0.88
CA GLY A 335 8.88 -22.01 -0.07
C GLY A 335 9.37 -23.07 0.94
N GLU A 336 10.53 -23.67 0.72
CA GLU A 336 11.04 -24.77 1.56
C GLU A 336 11.78 -24.33 2.82
N HIS A 337 12.11 -23.04 2.94
CA HIS A 337 13.05 -22.52 3.93
C HIS A 337 12.58 -22.80 5.37
N LEU A 338 11.33 -22.44 5.66
CA LEU A 338 10.71 -22.65 6.97
C LEU A 338 10.55 -24.14 7.28
N ARG A 339 10.18 -24.94 6.27
CA ARG A 339 10.05 -26.40 6.43
C ARG A 339 11.37 -27.02 6.88
N VAL A 340 12.47 -26.67 6.23
CA VAL A 340 13.81 -27.19 6.57
C VAL A 340 14.26 -26.67 7.93
N ALA A 341 14.16 -25.37 8.18
CA ALA A 341 14.54 -24.76 9.46
C ALA A 341 13.83 -25.41 10.65
N GLY A 342 12.51 -25.60 10.57
CA GLY A 342 11.73 -26.20 11.64
C GLY A 342 11.94 -27.71 11.80
N LEU A 343 12.21 -28.45 10.71
CA LEU A 343 12.55 -29.88 10.81
C LEU A 343 13.90 -30.11 11.48
N GLU A 344 14.94 -29.36 11.12
CA GLU A 344 16.26 -29.48 11.75
C GLU A 344 16.22 -29.06 13.22
N LEU A 345 15.46 -28.01 13.55
CA LEU A 345 15.24 -27.61 14.93
C LEU A 345 14.45 -28.67 15.73
N GLY A 346 13.42 -29.26 15.13
CA GLY A 346 12.67 -30.37 15.72
C GLY A 346 13.57 -31.56 16.06
N LYS A 347 14.42 -31.98 15.11
CA LYS A 347 15.43 -33.04 15.34
C LYS A 347 16.36 -32.70 16.50
N TYR A 348 16.86 -31.45 16.55
CA TYR A 348 17.72 -30.98 17.64
C TYR A 348 17.01 -31.04 19.00
N CYS A 349 15.72 -30.70 19.05
CA CYS A 349 14.92 -30.75 20.26
C CYS A 349 14.41 -32.16 20.63
N GLY A 350 14.62 -33.16 19.78
CA GLY A 350 14.05 -34.50 19.95
C GLY A 350 12.55 -34.59 19.65
N ILE A 351 11.99 -33.60 18.94
CA ILE A 351 10.58 -33.53 18.56
C ILE A 351 10.43 -33.96 17.09
N THR A 352 9.72 -35.05 16.86
CA THR A 352 9.57 -35.66 15.53
C THR A 352 8.16 -35.57 14.95
N LYS A 353 7.19 -35.12 15.76
CA LYS A 353 5.79 -34.94 15.36
C LYS A 353 5.29 -33.60 15.85
N PHE A 354 4.63 -32.88 14.97
CA PHE A 354 3.93 -31.64 15.28
C PHE A 354 2.42 -31.87 15.09
N ALA A 355 1.61 -31.23 15.92
CA ALA A 355 0.15 -31.29 15.79
C ALA A 355 -0.40 -30.16 14.90
N ALA A 356 0.27 -29.02 14.88
CA ALA A 356 -0.09 -27.88 14.05
C ALA A 356 1.12 -26.97 13.75
N THR A 357 0.98 -26.07 12.78
CA THR A 357 1.87 -24.91 12.61
C THR A 357 1.32 -23.69 13.35
N LEU A 358 2.15 -22.71 13.71
CA LEU A 358 1.73 -21.50 14.41
C LEU A 358 2.50 -20.28 13.86
N SER A 359 1.81 -19.17 13.67
CA SER A 359 2.44 -17.89 13.34
C SER A 359 3.09 -17.30 14.59
N ASP A 360 4.32 -16.81 14.46
CA ASP A 360 4.95 -16.06 15.56
C ASP A 360 4.28 -14.68 15.72
N GLU A 361 3.83 -14.12 14.61
CA GLU A 361 3.29 -12.78 14.46
C GLU A 361 2.16 -12.83 13.43
N ILE A 362 0.97 -12.33 13.76
CA ILE A 362 -0.15 -12.25 12.79
C ILE A 362 -0.01 -11.09 11.80
N GLY A 363 0.84 -10.11 12.11
CA GLY A 363 1.04 -8.91 11.31
C GLY A 363 1.71 -9.19 9.95
N GLY A 364 1.18 -8.58 8.89
CA GLY A 364 1.79 -8.58 7.56
C GLY A 364 1.96 -9.97 6.95
N GLY A 365 3.05 -10.15 6.20
CA GLY A 365 3.37 -11.39 5.50
C GLY A 365 3.80 -12.55 6.40
N ASN A 366 4.25 -12.27 7.63
CA ASN A 366 4.54 -13.30 8.63
C ASN A 366 3.25 -14.01 9.10
N GLY A 367 2.13 -13.29 9.19
CA GLY A 367 0.84 -13.85 9.59
C GLY A 367 0.34 -15.00 8.71
N MET A 368 0.78 -15.05 7.46
CA MET A 368 0.38 -16.10 6.52
C MET A 368 1.37 -17.27 6.45
N GLN A 369 2.52 -17.21 7.12
CA GLN A 369 3.58 -18.23 6.99
C GLN A 369 3.17 -19.58 7.60
N SER A 370 2.36 -19.57 8.66
CA SER A 370 1.83 -20.79 9.25
C SER A 370 0.94 -21.56 8.27
N LEU A 371 0.18 -20.85 7.43
CA LEU A 371 -0.71 -21.43 6.42
C LEU A 371 0.08 -22.14 5.31
N GLN A 372 1.16 -21.51 4.84
CA GLN A 372 2.03 -22.12 3.85
C GLN A 372 2.76 -23.34 4.42
N THR A 373 3.29 -23.22 5.65
CA THR A 373 4.02 -24.31 6.31
C THR A 373 3.13 -25.49 6.71
N ALA A 374 1.84 -25.25 7.01
CA ALA A 374 0.85 -26.30 7.30
C ALA A 374 0.83 -27.36 6.20
N ARG A 375 0.81 -26.94 4.93
CA ARG A 375 0.85 -27.85 3.77
C ARG A 375 2.11 -28.71 3.73
N TYR A 376 3.25 -28.15 4.12
CA TYR A 376 4.56 -28.80 4.07
C TYR A 376 4.75 -29.84 5.19
N TYR A 377 4.23 -29.55 6.38
CA TYR A 377 4.25 -30.49 7.51
C TYR A 377 3.11 -31.50 7.46
N GLY A 378 2.06 -31.25 6.65
CA GLY A 378 0.89 -32.12 6.57
C GLY A 378 0.00 -32.05 7.81
N VAL A 379 -0.04 -30.88 8.46
CA VAL A 379 -0.79 -30.58 9.69
C VAL A 379 -1.57 -29.27 9.50
N PRO A 380 -2.65 -29.02 10.25
CA PRO A 380 -3.34 -27.73 10.19
C PRO A 380 -2.49 -26.57 10.76
N SER A 381 -2.86 -25.33 10.45
CA SER A 381 -2.39 -24.16 11.18
C SER A 381 -3.25 -23.94 12.42
N LEU A 382 -2.64 -23.68 13.56
CA LEU A 382 -3.34 -23.25 14.76
C LEU A 382 -3.92 -21.84 14.53
N ASP A 383 -5.17 -21.65 14.94
CA ASP A 383 -5.83 -20.34 14.91
C ASP A 383 -5.33 -19.48 16.06
N GLY A 384 -4.22 -18.80 15.84
CA GLY A 384 -3.59 -17.92 16.80
C GLY A 384 -2.20 -17.49 16.36
N ASP A 385 -1.60 -16.63 17.16
CA ASP A 385 -0.20 -16.22 17.04
C ASP A 385 0.38 -15.87 18.42
N LEU A 386 1.61 -15.34 18.48
CA LEU A 386 2.32 -15.08 19.74
C LEU A 386 2.53 -13.59 20.05
N MET A 387 1.92 -12.69 19.26
CA MET A 387 2.01 -11.24 19.42
C MET A 387 0.66 -10.51 19.33
N GLY A 388 -0.29 -10.97 18.52
CA GLY A 388 -1.56 -10.30 18.21
C GLY A 388 -1.43 -9.05 17.33
N ARG A 389 -0.21 -8.69 16.94
CA ARG A 389 0.18 -7.55 16.11
C ARG A 389 1.60 -7.80 15.57
N ALA A 390 2.16 -6.86 14.82
CA ALA A 390 3.59 -6.87 14.54
C ALA A 390 4.45 -6.15 15.62
N TYR A 391 5.65 -6.70 15.88
CA TYR A 391 6.68 -6.10 16.72
C TYR A 391 8.08 -6.24 16.08
N PRO A 392 8.99 -5.27 16.32
CA PRO A 392 10.30 -5.28 15.67
C PRO A 392 11.29 -6.31 16.23
N MET A 393 11.17 -6.74 17.48
CA MET A 393 12.17 -7.59 18.15
C MET A 393 11.60 -8.94 18.60
N LEU A 394 12.42 -9.99 18.54
CA LEU A 394 12.01 -11.35 18.90
C LEU A 394 11.61 -11.51 20.37
N ASN A 395 12.24 -10.75 21.28
CA ASN A 395 11.86 -10.77 22.69
C ASN A 395 10.46 -10.17 22.95
N GLN A 396 9.84 -9.54 21.95
CA GLN A 396 8.47 -9.05 21.98
C GLN A 396 7.47 -10.12 21.52
N MET A 397 7.75 -11.38 21.84
CA MET A 397 6.80 -12.49 21.77
C MET A 397 6.27 -12.81 23.17
N LEU A 398 4.97 -13.04 23.30
CA LEU A 398 4.33 -13.26 24.60
C LEU A 398 4.97 -14.40 25.42
N PRO A 399 5.32 -15.57 24.85
CA PRO A 399 6.02 -16.59 25.64
C PRO A 399 7.36 -16.12 26.22
N ALA A 400 8.08 -15.22 25.55
CA ALA A 400 9.32 -14.65 26.06
C ALA A 400 9.06 -13.63 27.17
N VAL A 401 8.02 -12.80 27.02
CA VAL A 401 7.58 -11.83 28.03
C VAL A 401 7.27 -12.49 29.38
N TYR A 402 6.72 -13.70 29.35
CA TYR A 402 6.34 -14.47 30.55
C TYR A 402 7.35 -15.58 30.91
N ASP A 403 8.61 -15.46 30.46
CA ASP A 403 9.71 -16.37 30.79
C ASP A 403 9.36 -17.86 30.57
N ARG A 404 8.57 -18.16 29.53
CA ARG A 404 8.21 -19.55 29.22
C ARG A 404 9.44 -20.30 28.69
N PRO A 405 9.61 -21.59 29.07
CA PRO A 405 10.61 -22.43 28.46
C PRO A 405 10.46 -22.43 26.93
N ASN A 406 11.57 -22.54 26.21
CA ASN A 406 11.58 -22.64 24.74
C ASN A 406 10.95 -21.42 24.03
N SER A 407 10.89 -20.26 24.69
CA SER A 407 10.32 -19.04 24.14
C SER A 407 11.15 -18.43 23.01
N LEU A 408 12.48 -18.49 23.08
CA LEU A 408 13.38 -17.93 22.07
C LEU A 408 14.48 -18.87 21.60
N VAL A 409 14.99 -19.75 22.47
CA VAL A 409 16.04 -20.73 22.16
C VAL A 409 15.62 -22.13 22.63
N PRO A 410 16.07 -23.21 21.95
CA PRO A 410 16.87 -23.18 20.72
C PRO A 410 16.08 -22.64 19.53
N CYS A 411 16.77 -22.03 18.56
CA CYS A 411 16.15 -21.52 17.34
C CYS A 411 17.05 -21.72 16.13
N SER A 412 16.48 -21.67 14.94
CA SER A 412 17.19 -21.95 13.69
C SER A 412 16.96 -20.88 12.62
N LEU A 413 18.00 -20.68 11.80
CA LEU A 413 17.93 -19.90 10.57
C LEU A 413 18.23 -20.78 9.36
N ASN A 414 17.53 -20.54 8.26
CA ASN A 414 17.80 -21.17 6.97
C ASN A 414 17.78 -20.13 5.84
N ASP A 415 18.76 -20.21 4.94
CA ASP A 415 18.96 -19.27 3.82
C ASP A 415 18.22 -19.66 2.53
N GLY A 416 17.67 -20.87 2.48
CA GLY A 416 17.05 -21.46 1.29
C GLY A 416 18.02 -22.15 0.33
N ASP A 417 19.33 -22.09 0.60
CA ASP A 417 20.40 -22.61 -0.26
C ASP A 417 21.17 -23.75 0.43
N GLY A 418 20.51 -24.40 1.40
CA GLY A 418 21.02 -25.57 2.11
C GLY A 418 21.78 -25.28 3.40
N ASN A 419 22.02 -24.01 3.76
CA ASN A 419 22.63 -23.68 5.04
C ASN A 419 21.57 -23.58 6.13
N THR A 420 21.82 -24.27 7.25
CA THR A 420 21.00 -24.16 8.46
C THR A 420 21.89 -23.91 9.66
N VAL A 421 21.58 -22.87 10.43
CA VAL A 421 22.27 -22.55 11.68
C VAL A 421 21.30 -22.77 12.83
N ILE A 422 21.72 -23.45 13.88
CA ILE A 422 20.94 -23.62 15.12
C ILE A 422 21.67 -22.88 16.25
N LEU A 423 20.98 -21.92 16.87
CA LEU A 423 21.41 -21.27 18.09
C LEU A 423 20.81 -22.00 19.28
N ALA A 424 21.63 -22.80 19.95
CA ALA A 424 21.19 -23.65 21.06
C ALA A 424 20.92 -22.86 22.36
N THR A 425 21.82 -21.93 22.69
CA THR A 425 21.78 -21.19 23.96
C THR A 425 22.35 -19.78 23.78
N VAL A 426 21.94 -18.86 24.65
CA VAL A 426 22.45 -17.50 24.73
C VAL A 426 22.57 -17.06 26.19
N LYS A 427 23.30 -15.98 26.44
CA LYS A 427 23.40 -15.37 27.76
C LYS A 427 22.10 -14.70 28.22
N ASN A 428 21.37 -14.09 27.28
CA ASN A 428 20.07 -13.44 27.48
C ASN A 428 19.42 -13.14 26.11
N ASP A 429 18.15 -12.78 26.12
CA ASP A 429 17.30 -12.59 24.94
C ASP A 429 17.84 -11.57 23.93
N ARG A 430 18.54 -10.53 24.40
CA ARG A 430 19.13 -9.52 23.50
C ARG A 430 20.19 -10.13 22.58
N PHE A 431 20.89 -11.17 23.03
CA PHE A 431 21.86 -11.86 22.20
C PHE A 431 21.21 -12.75 21.13
N VAL A 432 19.97 -13.22 21.33
CA VAL A 432 19.25 -13.96 20.29
C VAL A 432 19.09 -13.08 19.07
N GLU A 433 18.51 -11.89 19.26
CA GLU A 433 18.30 -10.89 18.21
C GLU A 433 19.61 -10.52 17.50
N ALA A 434 20.62 -10.15 18.29
CA ALA A 434 21.90 -9.68 17.75
C ALA A 434 22.61 -10.75 16.91
N ILE A 435 22.66 -12.00 17.40
CA ILE A 435 23.31 -13.10 16.69
C ILE A 435 22.51 -13.46 15.45
N MET A 436 21.19 -13.59 15.55
CA MET A 436 20.35 -13.98 14.41
C MET A 436 20.36 -12.93 13.30
N ARG A 437 20.40 -11.63 13.62
CA ARG A 437 20.54 -10.58 12.60
C ARG A 437 21.90 -10.62 11.89
N ILE A 438 22.99 -10.93 12.60
CA ILE A 438 24.32 -11.08 11.99
C ILE A 438 24.28 -12.26 11.00
N VAL A 439 23.77 -13.42 11.42
CA VAL A 439 23.66 -14.60 10.54
C VAL A 439 22.75 -14.32 9.35
N THR A 440 21.62 -13.65 9.57
CA THR A 440 20.70 -13.24 8.50
C THR A 440 21.39 -12.32 7.48
N THR A 441 22.26 -11.43 7.94
CA THR A 441 23.05 -10.56 7.05
C THR A 441 23.96 -11.40 6.16
N GLU A 442 24.67 -12.39 6.73
CA GLU A 442 25.50 -13.34 5.96
C GLU A 442 24.68 -14.19 4.98
N PHE A 443 23.42 -14.50 5.31
CA PHE A 443 22.48 -15.22 4.43
C PHE A 443 21.90 -14.36 3.29
N GLY A 444 22.44 -13.16 3.07
CA GLY A 444 21.95 -12.21 2.07
C GLY A 444 20.78 -11.37 2.57
N SER A 445 20.76 -11.04 3.87
CA SER A 445 19.77 -10.15 4.51
C SER A 445 18.31 -10.62 4.48
N SER A 446 18.07 -11.91 4.24
CA SER A 446 16.76 -12.55 4.33
C SER A 446 16.91 -14.04 4.63
N ALA A 447 16.27 -14.50 5.70
CA ALA A 447 16.36 -15.88 6.17
C ALA A 447 15.04 -16.32 6.82
N ALA A 448 14.70 -17.60 6.69
CA ALA A 448 13.63 -18.19 7.47
C ALA A 448 14.13 -18.41 8.90
N LEU A 449 13.35 -17.93 9.88
CA LEU A 449 13.60 -18.09 11.30
C LEU A 449 12.53 -19.01 11.87
N CYS A 450 12.96 -20.13 12.45
CA CYS A 450 12.10 -20.97 13.28
C CYS A 450 12.56 -20.89 14.73
N LEU A 451 11.63 -20.62 15.61
CA LEU A 451 11.87 -20.66 17.05
C LEU A 451 11.48 -22.05 17.59
N SER A 452 11.88 -22.33 18.83
CA SER A 452 11.65 -23.65 19.43
C SER A 452 10.17 -24.03 19.37
N PRO A 453 9.85 -25.31 19.04
CA PRO A 453 8.49 -25.80 19.09
C PRO A 453 7.87 -25.57 20.47
N LEU A 454 6.62 -25.13 20.49
CA LEU A 454 5.91 -24.75 21.71
C LEU A 454 4.83 -25.79 22.02
N ALA A 455 4.56 -26.05 23.30
CA ALA A 455 3.41 -26.87 23.67
C ALA A 455 2.12 -26.08 23.38
N VAL A 456 1.05 -26.77 22.96
CA VAL A 456 -0.25 -26.14 22.67
C VAL A 456 -0.77 -25.31 23.86
N ARG A 457 -0.60 -25.80 25.10
CA ARG A 457 -0.98 -25.02 26.29
C ARG A 457 -0.25 -23.70 26.40
N ASP A 458 1.05 -23.65 26.09
CA ASP A 458 1.85 -22.43 26.21
C ASP A 458 1.50 -21.48 25.06
N ALA A 459 1.19 -22.01 23.86
CA ALA A 459 0.67 -21.21 22.74
C ALA A 459 -0.71 -20.61 23.03
N ARG A 460 -1.59 -21.33 23.74
CA ARG A 460 -2.91 -20.86 24.16
C ARG A 460 -2.83 -19.83 25.28
N ASP A 461 -2.13 -20.17 26.37
CA ASP A 461 -2.15 -19.41 27.62
C ASP A 461 -1.24 -18.18 27.57
N PHE A 462 -0.19 -18.22 26.73
CA PHE A 462 0.78 -17.14 26.52
C PHE A 462 0.90 -16.74 25.05
N GLY A 463 -0.18 -16.87 24.29
CA GLY A 463 -0.30 -16.34 22.93
C GLY A 463 -1.58 -15.52 22.77
N VAL A 464 -1.93 -15.23 21.52
CA VAL A 464 -3.18 -14.58 21.13
C VAL A 464 -3.99 -15.60 20.34
N THR A 465 -5.05 -16.11 20.95
CA THR A 465 -5.95 -17.09 20.32
C THR A 465 -6.83 -16.42 19.27
N ARG A 466 -7.11 -17.15 18.20
CA ARG A 466 -8.07 -16.78 17.14
C ARG A 466 -7.68 -15.57 16.29
N SER A 467 -6.39 -15.29 16.15
CA SER A 467 -5.91 -14.15 15.37
C SER A 467 -6.02 -14.37 13.85
N GLN A 468 -6.00 -15.62 13.35
CA GLN A 468 -6.31 -15.90 11.93
C GLN A 468 -7.80 -15.67 11.65
N SER A 469 -8.67 -16.12 12.57
CA SER A 469 -10.10 -15.77 12.52
C SER A 469 -10.33 -14.25 12.56
N GLN A 470 -9.60 -13.52 13.41
CA GLN A 470 -9.67 -12.05 13.46
C GLN A 470 -9.26 -11.43 12.12
N ALA A 471 -8.15 -11.86 11.54
CA ALA A 471 -7.69 -11.39 10.24
C ALA A 471 -8.78 -11.63 9.17
N TRP A 472 -9.40 -12.81 9.16
CA TRP A 472 -10.46 -13.12 8.22
C TRP A 472 -11.69 -12.22 8.38
N TRP A 473 -12.16 -11.98 9.61
CA TRP A 473 -13.31 -11.09 9.84
C TRP A 473 -13.03 -9.65 9.40
N LEU A 474 -11.84 -9.14 9.71
CA LEU A 474 -11.40 -7.81 9.27
C LEU A 474 -11.35 -7.70 7.75
N GLY A 475 -10.71 -8.67 7.08
CA GLY A 475 -10.60 -8.70 5.63
C GLY A 475 -11.95 -8.84 4.94
N ARG A 476 -12.86 -9.66 5.49
CA ARG A 476 -14.23 -9.79 5.01
C ARG A 476 -15.00 -8.48 5.12
N ALA A 477 -14.91 -7.78 6.25
CA ALA A 477 -15.58 -6.49 6.46
C ALA A 477 -15.13 -5.44 5.44
N ILE A 478 -13.82 -5.30 5.23
CA ILE A 478 -13.24 -4.42 4.21
C ILE A 478 -13.73 -4.81 2.81
N SER A 479 -13.72 -6.11 2.50
CA SER A 479 -14.11 -6.62 1.18
C SER A 479 -15.59 -6.38 0.89
N ILE A 480 -16.47 -6.49 1.88
CA ILE A 480 -17.91 -6.14 1.75
C ILE A 480 -18.06 -4.64 1.47
N CYS A 481 -17.35 -3.78 2.18
CA CYS A 481 -17.34 -2.34 1.90
C CYS A 481 -16.87 -2.04 0.47
N ARG A 482 -15.85 -2.75 -0.04
CA ARG A 482 -15.38 -2.65 -1.43
C ARG A 482 -16.43 -3.09 -2.43
N GLN A 483 -17.05 -4.26 -2.22
CA GLN A 483 -18.08 -4.79 -3.11
C GLN A 483 -19.33 -3.88 -3.17
N THR A 484 -19.62 -3.16 -2.08
CA THR A 484 -20.76 -2.22 -1.98
C THR A 484 -20.39 -0.76 -2.24
N ASN A 485 -19.13 -0.48 -2.63
CA ASN A 485 -18.59 0.87 -2.85
C ASN A 485 -18.73 1.82 -1.65
N ASN A 486 -18.73 1.29 -0.42
CA ASN A 486 -18.83 2.04 0.83
C ASN A 486 -17.45 2.20 1.51
N MET A 487 -16.56 2.99 0.90
CA MET A 487 -15.19 3.20 1.42
C MET A 487 -15.17 3.95 2.75
N LYS A 488 -16.09 4.91 2.92
CA LYS A 488 -16.22 5.71 4.16
C LYS A 488 -16.63 4.85 5.36
N GLY A 489 -17.33 3.74 5.14
CA GLY A 489 -17.78 2.83 6.20
C GLY A 489 -16.74 1.81 6.67
N ILE A 490 -15.55 1.77 6.05
CA ILE A 490 -14.51 0.79 6.39
C ILE A 490 -14.04 0.90 7.85
N PRO A 491 -13.72 2.10 8.38
CA PRO A 491 -13.36 2.24 9.80
C PRO A 491 -14.45 1.70 10.73
N ASP A 492 -15.71 2.04 10.49
CA ASP A 492 -16.83 1.54 11.31
C ASP A 492 -16.98 0.02 11.21
N ALA A 493 -16.82 -0.56 10.02
CA ALA A 493 -16.92 -1.99 9.81
C ALA A 493 -15.83 -2.75 10.59
N ILE A 494 -14.62 -2.20 10.64
CA ILE A 494 -13.51 -2.72 11.45
C ILE A 494 -13.81 -2.54 12.96
N LEU A 495 -14.23 -1.34 13.37
CA LEU A 495 -14.47 -1.00 14.78
C LEU A 495 -15.68 -1.71 15.41
N LYS A 496 -16.57 -2.29 14.59
CA LYS A 496 -17.62 -3.22 15.05
C LYS A 496 -17.07 -4.58 15.49
N LEU A 497 -15.91 -4.98 14.97
CA LEU A 497 -15.29 -6.28 15.24
C LEU A 497 -14.30 -6.23 16.40
N GLN A 498 -13.64 -5.08 16.60
CA GLN A 498 -12.68 -4.87 17.67
C GLN A 498 -12.79 -3.43 18.18
N ASN A 499 -12.70 -3.24 19.49
CA ASN A 499 -12.73 -1.90 20.08
C ASN A 499 -11.51 -1.08 19.63
N GLY A 500 -11.73 0.20 19.43
CA GLY A 500 -10.72 1.09 18.90
C GLY A 500 -11.29 2.46 18.57
N ALA A 501 -10.56 3.23 17.77
CA ALA A 501 -11.01 4.52 17.29
C ALA A 501 -10.45 4.84 15.90
N CYS A 502 -11.22 5.58 15.12
CA CYS A 502 -10.68 6.30 13.96
C CYS A 502 -10.04 7.60 14.46
N LEU A 503 -8.72 7.64 14.51
CA LEU A 503 -7.97 8.74 15.12
C LEU A 503 -7.86 9.95 14.20
N PHE A 504 -7.74 9.72 12.89
CA PHE A 504 -7.45 10.79 11.94
C PHE A 504 -7.81 10.39 10.51
N VAL A 505 -8.35 11.33 9.73
CA VAL A 505 -8.51 11.18 8.28
C VAL A 505 -7.82 12.38 7.63
N GLY A 506 -6.89 12.12 6.74
CA GLY A 506 -5.98 13.16 6.28
C GLY A 506 -5.18 12.80 5.04
N LYS A 507 -4.20 13.65 4.73
CA LYS A 507 -3.25 13.48 3.65
C LYS A 507 -1.83 13.48 4.21
N ILE A 508 -1.00 12.54 3.76
CA ILE A 508 0.42 12.50 4.11
C ILE A 508 1.12 13.73 3.51
N ILE A 509 1.76 14.51 4.37
CA ILE A 509 2.43 15.77 4.03
C ILE A 509 3.95 15.74 4.22
N ASP A 510 4.48 14.80 5.01
CA ASP A 510 5.92 14.58 5.16
C ASP A 510 6.17 13.13 5.57
N VAL A 511 7.25 12.54 5.05
CA VAL A 511 7.71 11.20 5.44
C VAL A 511 9.22 11.26 5.54
N ARG A 512 9.74 10.99 6.74
CA ARG A 512 11.18 10.89 6.99
C ARG A 512 11.50 9.45 7.34
N ARG A 513 12.55 8.91 6.73
CA ARG A 513 13.00 7.54 6.97
C ARG A 513 14.51 7.43 6.91
N GLU A 514 15.05 6.64 7.82
CA GLU A 514 16.45 6.22 7.86
C GLU A 514 16.54 4.73 8.20
N VAL A 515 17.55 4.05 7.66
CA VAL A 515 17.81 2.64 7.99
C VAL A 515 18.99 2.59 8.94
N ARG A 516 18.77 1.99 10.12
CA ARG A 516 19.80 1.87 11.16
C ARG A 516 19.72 0.51 11.84
N ALA A 517 20.85 -0.19 11.88
CA ALA A 517 21.00 -1.50 12.55
C ALA A 517 19.98 -2.57 12.10
N GLY A 518 19.59 -2.57 10.81
CA GLY A 518 18.63 -3.53 10.27
C GLY A 518 17.15 -3.20 10.54
N PHE A 519 16.87 -1.99 11.01
CA PHE A 519 15.52 -1.46 11.23
C PHE A 519 15.31 -0.19 10.40
N THR A 520 14.08 0.04 9.95
CA THR A 520 13.65 1.28 9.32
C THR A 520 13.03 2.19 10.38
N TRP A 521 13.67 3.32 10.65
CA TRP A 521 13.21 4.33 11.60
C TRP A 521 12.66 5.52 10.83
N GLY A 522 11.61 6.13 11.35
CA GLY A 522 11.06 7.31 10.69
C GLY A 522 9.87 7.91 11.38
N GLU A 523 9.33 8.93 10.74
CA GLU A 523 8.07 9.56 11.13
C GLU A 523 7.25 9.92 9.88
N VAL A 524 5.93 9.78 9.99
CA VAL A 524 4.98 10.26 8.99
C VAL A 524 4.13 11.37 9.59
N ARG A 525 3.96 12.46 8.83
CA ARG A 525 3.07 13.58 9.17
C ARG A 525 1.87 13.61 8.25
N ILE A 526 0.70 13.80 8.84
CA ILE A 526 -0.59 13.76 8.16
C ILE A 526 -1.35 15.05 8.51
N ALA A 527 -1.77 15.81 7.51
CA ALA A 527 -2.65 16.96 7.71
C ALA A 527 -4.11 16.54 7.50
N ARG A 528 -5.05 17.17 8.22
CA ARG A 528 -6.49 16.91 7.96
C ARG A 528 -6.85 17.25 6.52
N LEU A 529 -7.77 16.48 5.97
CA LEU A 529 -8.41 16.85 4.70
C LEU A 529 -9.19 18.14 4.92
N ARG A 530 -9.12 19.04 3.95
CA ARG A 530 -9.88 20.29 4.01
C ARG A 530 -11.36 20.03 3.71
N GLU A 531 -12.26 20.93 4.13
CA GLU A 531 -13.70 20.80 3.85
C GLU A 531 -14.01 20.65 2.35
N ASP A 532 -13.18 21.24 1.47
CA ASP A 532 -13.26 21.16 0.01
C ASP A 532 -12.67 19.87 -0.60
N GLU A 533 -11.98 19.05 0.19
CA GLU A 533 -11.38 17.77 -0.21
C GLU A 533 -12.20 16.55 0.23
N LEU A 534 -13.18 16.76 1.11
CA LEU A 534 -14.19 15.79 1.52
C LEU A 534 -15.24 15.66 0.40
N GLU A 535 -15.47 14.44 -0.07
CA GLU A 535 -16.54 14.19 -1.04
C GLU A 535 -17.90 14.42 -0.37
N ASN A 536 -18.63 15.46 -0.80
CA ASN A 536 -20.01 15.76 -0.39
C ASN A 536 -20.94 14.60 -0.74
N THR A 537 -21.10 13.67 0.19
CA THR A 537 -22.22 12.73 0.28
C THR A 537 -22.46 12.49 1.77
N ASP A 538 -23.66 12.84 2.21
CA ASP A 538 -24.13 12.70 3.58
C ASP A 538 -23.99 11.26 4.08
N GLY A 539 -23.58 11.12 5.35
CA GLY A 539 -23.67 9.85 6.09
C GLY A 539 -22.37 9.10 6.38
N GLY A 540 -21.19 9.74 6.31
CA GLY A 540 -19.95 9.15 6.81
C GLY A 540 -19.88 9.15 8.34
N PRO A 541 -19.17 8.19 8.97
CA PRO A 541 -18.99 8.22 10.42
C PRO A 541 -18.41 9.56 10.85
N SER A 542 -19.07 10.20 11.80
CA SER A 542 -18.42 11.19 12.62
C SER A 542 -17.19 10.52 13.22
N ALA A 543 -16.00 10.96 12.81
CA ALA A 543 -14.84 10.87 13.69
C ALA A 543 -15.36 11.28 15.09
N SER A 544 -15.27 10.36 16.06
CA SER A 544 -15.82 10.55 17.39
C SER A 544 -15.17 11.79 18.02
N GLY A 545 -15.87 12.93 17.96
CA GLY A 545 -15.31 14.26 18.25
C GLY A 545 -14.34 14.70 17.14
N THR A 546 -14.37 15.93 16.65
CA THR A 546 -14.25 17.13 17.46
C THR A 546 -14.37 18.38 16.58
N ASN A 547 -14.88 19.46 17.17
CA ASN A 547 -14.60 20.86 16.79
C ASN A 547 -13.08 21.16 16.94
N GLU A 548 -12.21 20.34 16.35
CA GLU A 548 -10.77 20.54 16.38
C GLU A 548 -10.30 21.29 15.14
N ASP A 549 -9.33 22.16 15.37
CA ASP A 549 -8.78 23.11 14.42
C ASP A 549 -8.31 22.42 13.12
N PRO A 550 -8.73 22.90 11.93
CA PRO A 550 -8.23 22.44 10.63
C PRO A 550 -6.69 22.44 10.49
N SER A 551 -5.99 23.24 11.30
CA SER A 551 -4.52 23.28 11.36
C SER A 551 -3.87 22.07 12.05
N THR A 552 -4.67 21.26 12.76
CA THR A 552 -4.16 20.10 13.53
C THR A 552 -3.52 19.08 12.59
N THR A 553 -2.31 18.64 12.92
CA THR A 553 -1.60 17.58 12.19
C THR A 553 -1.36 16.37 13.08
N MET A 554 -1.32 15.19 12.47
CA MET A 554 -0.95 13.95 13.14
C MET A 554 0.49 13.56 12.82
N LEU A 555 1.26 13.20 13.83
CA LEU A 555 2.62 12.66 13.72
C LEU A 555 2.65 11.22 14.24
N ILE A 556 3.17 10.30 13.44
CA ILE A 556 3.34 8.89 13.81
C ILE A 556 4.80 8.48 13.61
N PRO A 557 5.61 8.34 14.68
CA PRO A 557 6.90 7.66 14.60
C PRO A 557 6.74 6.15 14.43
N PHE A 558 7.67 5.56 13.68
CA PHE A 558 7.73 4.13 13.43
C PHE A 558 9.15 3.56 13.50
N GLN A 559 9.26 2.30 13.94
CA GLN A 559 10.45 1.45 13.85
C GLN A 559 10.00 0.12 13.21
N ASN A 560 10.06 0.03 11.88
CA ASN A 560 9.33 -0.93 11.03
C ASN A 560 7.79 -0.86 11.18
N GLU A 561 7.29 -0.83 12.41
CA GLU A 561 5.88 -0.70 12.79
C GLU A 561 5.59 0.68 13.42
N ASN A 562 4.33 1.12 13.34
CA ASN A 562 3.83 2.36 13.96
C ASN A 562 3.76 2.22 15.48
N LEU A 563 4.39 3.16 16.19
CA LEU A 563 4.60 3.05 17.64
C LEU A 563 3.69 3.96 18.48
N CYS A 564 3.47 5.19 18.02
CA CYS A 564 2.74 6.20 18.77
C CYS A 564 2.06 7.16 17.79
N ALA A 565 0.92 7.73 18.18
CA ALA A 565 0.23 8.74 17.40
C ALA A 565 0.06 10.00 18.25
N TYR A 566 0.53 11.12 17.70
CA TYR A 566 0.46 12.44 18.31
C TYR A 566 -0.43 13.36 17.47
N LEU A 567 -1.20 14.22 18.13
CA LEU A 567 -1.81 15.39 17.54
C LEU A 567 -0.97 16.63 17.89
N ASP A 568 -0.48 17.31 16.87
CA ASP A 568 0.22 18.61 16.93
C ASP A 568 -0.79 19.71 16.59
N TYR A 569 -0.95 20.70 17.47
CA TYR A 569 -1.85 21.85 17.31
C TYR A 569 -1.08 23.13 16.94
N GLU A 570 -1.78 24.14 16.41
CA GLU A 570 -1.16 25.41 15.98
C GLU A 570 -0.49 26.19 17.13
N ASP A 571 -0.99 26.04 18.36
CA ASP A 571 -0.40 26.65 19.56
C ASP A 571 0.95 26.02 19.97
N GLY A 572 1.41 25.00 19.23
CA GLY A 572 2.64 24.26 19.49
C GLY A 572 2.49 23.17 20.55
N SER A 573 1.28 22.94 21.08
CA SER A 573 1.02 21.85 22.01
C SER A 573 0.92 20.51 21.27
N ARG A 574 1.23 19.43 21.99
CA ARG A 574 1.22 18.06 21.48
C ARG A 574 0.45 17.14 22.44
N LYS A 575 -0.49 16.36 21.90
CA LYS A 575 -1.27 15.36 22.65
C LYS A 575 -1.02 13.96 22.11
N ILE A 576 -0.78 13.01 23.01
CA ILE A 576 -0.73 11.58 22.65
C ILE A 576 -2.17 11.08 22.55
N VAL A 577 -2.52 10.42 21.44
CA VAL A 577 -3.86 9.86 21.22
C VAL A 577 -3.87 8.34 21.16
N ALA A 578 -2.74 7.71 20.85
CA ALA A 578 -2.56 6.26 20.94
C ALA A 578 -1.07 5.92 21.05
N SER A 579 -0.78 4.77 21.64
CA SER A 579 0.55 4.18 21.64
C SER A 579 0.50 2.66 21.75
N VAL A 580 1.59 2.01 21.35
CA VAL A 580 1.88 0.61 21.69
C VAL A 580 1.58 0.33 23.18
N PRO A 581 1.01 -0.86 23.50
CA PRO A 581 0.77 -2.01 22.62
C PRO A 581 -0.45 -1.93 21.68
N ASP A 582 -1.27 -0.89 21.74
CA ASP A 582 -2.43 -0.74 20.84
C ASP A 582 -2.00 -0.64 19.37
N LEU A 583 -2.81 -1.20 18.47
CA LEU A 583 -2.45 -1.41 17.08
C LEU A 583 -2.77 -0.16 16.26
N ILE A 584 -1.76 0.63 15.91
CA ILE A 584 -1.90 1.83 15.08
C ILE A 584 -1.71 1.45 13.61
N THR A 585 -2.76 1.58 12.82
CA THR A 585 -2.77 1.17 11.41
C THR A 585 -3.20 2.32 10.51
N ILE A 586 -2.44 2.52 9.44
CA ILE A 586 -2.73 3.53 8.41
C ILE A 586 -3.32 2.81 7.20
N LEU A 587 -4.49 3.25 6.77
CA LEU A 587 -5.21 2.73 5.61
C LEU A 587 -5.17 3.76 4.48
N ASP A 588 -5.07 3.30 3.24
CA ASP A 588 -5.42 4.12 2.08
C ASP A 588 -6.92 4.42 2.12
N SER A 589 -7.30 5.69 2.12
CA SER A 589 -8.72 6.10 2.22
C SER A 589 -9.52 5.79 0.94
N GLN A 590 -8.85 5.55 -0.19
CA GLN A 590 -9.52 5.26 -1.46
C GLN A 590 -9.89 3.80 -1.60
N SER A 591 -9.06 2.89 -1.07
CA SER A 591 -9.26 1.45 -1.19
C SER A 591 -9.58 0.77 0.15
N GLY A 592 -9.28 1.40 1.27
CA GLY A 592 -9.28 0.79 2.60
C GLY A 592 -8.18 -0.24 2.82
N SER A 593 -7.26 -0.39 1.86
CA SER A 593 -6.09 -1.28 2.00
C SER A 593 -5.16 -0.76 3.10
N HIS A 594 -4.54 -1.68 3.82
CA HIS A 594 -3.46 -1.36 4.73
C HIS A 594 -2.26 -0.76 3.98
N LEU A 595 -1.53 0.15 4.65
CA LEU A 595 -0.28 0.71 4.14
C LEU A 595 0.88 0.33 5.06
N GLY A 596 1.89 -0.32 4.49
CA GLY A 596 3.17 -0.57 5.13
C GLY A 596 4.03 0.70 5.21
N THR A 597 4.92 0.80 6.19
CA THR A 597 5.87 1.91 6.32
C THR A 597 6.71 2.18 5.07
N PRO A 598 7.06 1.19 4.20
CA PRO A 598 7.73 1.47 2.93
C PRO A 598 6.86 2.22 1.91
N GLU A 599 5.53 2.07 1.99
CA GLU A 599 4.55 2.61 1.05
C GLU A 599 4.15 4.06 1.38
N TYR A 600 4.49 4.55 2.57
CA TYR A 600 4.21 5.92 2.98
C TYR A 600 4.88 6.92 2.02
N THR A 601 4.04 7.67 1.32
CA THR A 601 4.43 8.61 0.28
C THR A 601 3.64 9.90 0.45
N TYR A 602 4.29 11.04 0.21
CA TYR A 602 3.63 12.34 0.15
C TYR A 602 2.42 12.26 -0.79
N GLY A 603 1.31 12.88 -0.41
CA GLY A 603 0.14 12.99 -1.28
C GLY A 603 -0.96 11.96 -0.99
N LEU A 604 -0.62 10.82 -0.38
CA LEU A 604 -1.58 9.76 -0.11
C LEU A 604 -2.66 10.22 0.88
N ARG A 605 -3.93 9.95 0.54
CA ARG A 605 -5.07 10.15 1.44
C ARG A 605 -5.19 8.93 2.34
N VAL A 606 -5.14 9.14 3.64
CA VAL A 606 -5.05 8.06 4.62
C VAL A 606 -6.04 8.21 5.76
N THR A 607 -6.49 7.07 6.25
CA THR A 607 -7.31 6.96 7.45
C THR A 607 -6.50 6.20 8.49
N VAL A 608 -6.28 6.84 9.64
CA VAL A 608 -5.54 6.26 10.77
C VAL A 608 -6.55 5.71 11.76
N ILE A 609 -6.48 4.40 11.97
CA ILE A 609 -7.26 3.71 13.00
C ILE A 609 -6.33 3.17 14.07
N VAL A 610 -6.88 2.98 15.26
CA VAL A 610 -6.24 2.22 16.33
C VAL A 610 -7.17 1.13 16.83
N LEU A 611 -6.63 -0.06 17.10
CA LEU A 611 -7.34 -1.17 17.71
C LEU A 611 -6.75 -1.51 19.08
N ALA A 612 -7.61 -1.93 20.01
CA ALA A 612 -7.24 -2.39 21.34
C ALA A 612 -6.21 -3.54 21.29
N GLY A 613 -5.07 -3.39 21.98
CA GLY A 613 -4.07 -4.44 22.10
C GLY A 613 -4.49 -5.55 23.06
N HIS A 614 -4.01 -6.79 22.84
CA HIS A 614 -4.36 -7.95 23.65
C HIS A 614 -4.06 -7.74 25.16
N PRO A 615 -4.88 -8.27 26.10
CA PRO A 615 -4.72 -8.02 27.54
C PRO A 615 -3.36 -8.44 28.11
N LEU A 616 -2.74 -9.50 27.56
CA LEU A 616 -1.41 -9.94 27.99
C LEU A 616 -0.32 -8.88 27.77
N TRP A 617 -0.51 -7.94 26.84
CA TRP A 617 0.42 -6.81 26.64
C TRP A 617 0.20 -5.66 27.62
N ARG A 618 -0.94 -5.62 28.30
CA ARG A 618 -1.31 -4.55 29.25
C ARG A 618 -0.90 -4.86 30.69
N THR A 619 -0.40 -6.07 30.94
CA THR A 619 0.19 -6.42 32.24
C THR A 619 1.50 -5.69 32.45
N GLU A 620 2.01 -5.65 33.68
CA GLU A 620 3.31 -5.08 33.99
C GLU A 620 4.44 -5.74 33.17
N ALA A 621 4.40 -7.06 33.03
CA ALA A 621 5.36 -7.81 32.22
C ALA A 621 5.25 -7.45 30.72
N GLY A 622 4.04 -7.39 30.19
CA GLY A 622 3.75 -6.98 28.81
C GLY A 622 4.26 -5.57 28.51
N LEU A 623 3.90 -4.59 29.35
CA LEU A 623 4.28 -3.18 29.14
C LEU A 623 5.78 -2.94 29.27
N LYS A 624 6.48 -3.72 30.08
CA LYS A 624 7.94 -3.63 30.20
C LYS A 624 8.67 -3.96 28.90
N VAL A 625 8.08 -4.77 28.03
CA VAL A 625 8.71 -5.30 26.80
C VAL A 625 8.05 -4.79 25.51
N GLY A 626 6.73 -4.65 25.49
CA GLY A 626 5.94 -4.18 24.34
C GLY A 626 5.28 -2.81 24.55
N GLY A 627 5.42 -2.20 25.73
CA GLY A 627 4.89 -0.86 26.00
C GLY A 627 5.81 0.27 25.52
N PRO A 628 5.39 1.55 25.69
CA PRO A 628 6.10 2.70 25.13
C PRO A 628 7.57 2.79 25.54
N ALA A 629 7.86 2.55 26.82
CA ALA A 629 9.20 2.64 27.38
C ALA A 629 10.18 1.57 26.86
N ALA A 630 9.69 0.52 26.20
CA ALA A 630 10.54 -0.55 25.67
C ALA A 630 11.24 -0.15 24.35
N PHE A 631 10.76 0.89 23.67
CA PHE A 631 11.27 1.30 22.36
C PHE A 631 12.35 2.39 22.48
N ALA A 632 13.35 2.33 21.61
CA ALA A 632 14.47 3.27 21.63
C ALA A 632 14.09 4.70 21.15
N PHE A 633 12.82 4.93 20.77
CA PHE A 633 12.27 6.27 20.55
C PHE A 633 12.17 7.12 21.82
N GLY A 634 12.42 6.54 23.00
CA GLY A 634 12.36 7.30 24.25
C GLY A 634 10.94 7.77 24.58
N LEU A 635 9.94 6.97 24.22
CA LEU A 635 8.54 7.22 24.60
C LEU A 635 8.44 7.06 26.13
N GLN A 636 8.51 8.16 26.87
CA GLN A 636 8.49 8.17 28.35
C GLN A 636 7.11 8.45 28.94
N HIS A 637 6.03 8.23 28.18
CA HIS A 637 4.68 8.43 28.65
C HIS A 637 4.08 7.15 29.26
N GLU A 638 3.10 7.34 30.13
CA GLU A 638 2.29 6.26 30.68
C GLU A 638 1.32 5.74 29.61
N TYR A 639 1.26 4.42 29.45
CA TYR A 639 0.33 3.79 28.51
C TYR A 639 -1.11 3.94 29.00
N THR A 640 -1.97 4.47 28.12
CA THR A 640 -3.42 4.51 28.34
C THR A 640 -4.09 3.68 27.24
N PRO A 641 -4.83 2.60 27.59
CA PRO A 641 -5.53 1.78 26.60
C PRO A 641 -6.61 2.57 25.87
N ILE A 642 -6.75 2.35 24.55
CA ILE A 642 -7.83 2.97 23.77
C ILE A 642 -9.21 2.37 24.09
N GLY A 643 -9.26 1.12 24.54
CA GLY A 643 -10.48 0.39 24.86
C GLY A 643 -10.18 -1.06 25.23
N ASP A 644 -11.19 -1.81 25.64
CA ASP A 644 -11.03 -3.22 26.03
C ASP A 644 -10.89 -4.14 24.82
N TYR A 645 -9.98 -5.11 24.87
CA TYR A 645 -9.85 -6.09 23.80
C TYR A 645 -11.08 -7.02 23.74
N ILE A 646 -11.67 -7.15 22.56
CA ILE A 646 -12.71 -8.13 22.27
C ILE A 646 -12.05 -9.41 21.77
N GLU A 647 -12.34 -10.55 22.40
CA GLU A 647 -11.89 -11.84 21.91
C GLU A 647 -12.50 -12.13 20.53
N PRO A 648 -11.68 -12.44 19.49
CA PRO A 648 -12.20 -12.67 18.16
C PRO A 648 -13.16 -13.86 18.10
N CYS A 649 -14.25 -13.69 17.35
CA CYS A 649 -15.16 -14.79 17.05
C CYS A 649 -14.44 -15.85 16.20
N SER A 650 -14.42 -17.10 16.66
CA SER A 650 -13.83 -18.21 15.90
C SER A 650 -14.65 -18.47 14.65
N VAL A 651 -14.01 -18.40 13.47
CA VAL A 651 -14.63 -18.78 12.20
C VAL A 651 -15.06 -20.26 12.23
N ILE A 652 -14.27 -21.11 12.90
CA ILE A 652 -14.56 -22.54 13.06
C ILE A 652 -15.84 -22.73 13.88
N HIS A 653 -15.99 -22.04 15.02
CA HIS A 653 -17.18 -22.20 15.87
C HIS A 653 -18.44 -21.56 15.27
N GLU A 654 -18.31 -20.43 14.59
CA GLU A 654 -19.44 -19.73 13.95
C GLU A 654 -20.06 -20.55 12.80
N TYR A 655 -19.23 -21.27 12.04
CA TYR A 655 -19.64 -21.99 10.84
C TYR A 655 -19.60 -23.52 10.97
N ARG A 656 -19.48 -24.04 12.19
CA ARG A 656 -19.62 -25.48 12.46
C ARG A 656 -21.08 -25.88 12.20
N GLU A 657 -21.27 -26.90 11.36
CA GLU A 657 -22.60 -27.51 11.12
C GLU A 657 -23.08 -28.38 12.28
#